data_AF-A0A2E7KRA8-F1
#
_entry.id   AF-A0A2E7KRA8-F1
#
_cell.length_a   1.000
_cell.length_b   1.000
_cell.length_c   1.000
_cell.angle_alpha   90.00
_cell.angle_beta   90.00
_cell.angle_gamma   90.00
#
_symmetry.space_group_name_H-M   'P 1'
#
loop_
_entity.id
_entity.type
_entity.pdbx_description
1 polymer ?
#
loop_
_entity_poly.entity_id
_entity_poly.type
_entity_poly.pdbx_seq_one_letter_code
_entity_poly.pdbx_strand_id
1 'polypeptide(L)'
;MELKKMGLIENLGRIADTYVREKDSLQSADNERRRVFVGHAFWPHEVLRDGIIFASMVAVLAFYSWLIPPPLHGAADPYAQAGFVFPDWYVLFSYGYLRWGEYLPQFDIPAGPIGEFFGQPVIAWNAAWWGAAITGLPVGILALPPFLPGREKRGVEDPWFATAGAIYLAHVWFISVFSINIFLELYGKNRTDFCQLNSHAGLNCGTRAPWLAELFNAVPWILTGIFIWVALYMGIRWFMVKSIGARTTPQLGKQISFATLIVTVLLCSVTWPVYNNGFWDQGGLGAMDEESALEELRGQPVDTLVNINEGHHWETIEEECLTYEQSLANPVWENPKFEGEDAYSRSDFCLVTAGHFLNWGIYQPTQEHLIDFSGVNGHTDNEIGRNGVSGDWNESGNDATGEVPISAEWVLNIEDFGKETVFVDIACNERSSEWGIGEGSGTMSVSHPDSGQTFYDGACENTVMKLEPGEYNIAFSTLWTGVNSSYTVFAGFNIIAYQPLLIGENGQALNRDDPTNLTRADIGLDIASLSSHMVENPTYHKNPKSLDAKLIYSLFIPCLGVGAVVFMLMRSMARGYEYEMNKCYGCDLCDDACPVRLFNAGDKLNIIYNTWNNEDDGVPLYSCLTCSACSNACPQLVDYDSYVDMRRALIVGGPPASNIPHTVLQAVLAAEAEEERDADFISVEDYPIDSSIGYYPGCVDYLDQEMIFSHVNEGEMNLGDATTSAFTLFEEMEKDVAYLGRDFLKCCGHDQKWQGMDEVFEKLKAYNQKKIQGSGIDTLVSSCAECFKTFAKDYELEGIKVMHTTEFLIENGFDMNLKSEEDVTVTYHDPCRLGRQMEIYDEPRNLVSAVEGVDLVEMEHHGEDALCCGVSSMMSCNEDSRALRVQRFDEVRATGADIMLTSCPKCVTHFECLKFEGDPKHDFEILDVVSFLARQVEAKKQA
;
A
#
# COMPACT_ATOMS: atom_id res chain seq x y z
N MET A 1 -38.78 -39.92 0.60
CA MET A 1 -38.06 -40.34 1.82
C MET A 1 -36.66 -39.78 1.70
N GLU A 2 -36.41 -38.63 2.32
CA GLU A 2 -35.19 -37.83 2.11
C GLU A 2 -33.96 -38.54 2.71
N LEU A 3 -33.10 -39.06 1.84
CA LEU A 3 -31.75 -39.48 2.19
C LEU A 3 -30.86 -38.25 2.27
N LYS A 4 -30.58 -37.87 3.51
CA LYS A 4 -29.69 -36.79 3.93
C LYS A 4 -28.28 -37.04 3.37
N LYS A 5 -27.91 -36.37 2.27
CA LYS A 5 -26.51 -36.25 1.82
C LYS A 5 -25.74 -35.49 2.89
N MET A 6 -24.75 -36.14 3.51
CA MET A 6 -23.76 -35.47 4.33
C MET A 6 -22.92 -34.56 3.42
N GLY A 7 -22.90 -33.26 3.72
CA GLY A 7 -22.26 -32.25 2.90
C GLY A 7 -20.75 -32.17 3.15
N LEU A 8 -20.02 -31.71 2.13
CA LEU A 8 -18.58 -31.41 2.07
C LEU A 8 -18.01 -30.74 3.35
N ILE A 9 -18.85 -30.02 4.10
CA ILE A 9 -18.52 -29.28 5.32
C ILE A 9 -18.26 -30.20 6.53
N GLU A 10 -19.00 -31.31 6.68
CA GLU A 10 -18.73 -32.29 7.76
C GLU A 10 -17.42 -33.05 7.50
N ASN A 11 -17.05 -33.21 6.22
CA ASN A 11 -15.75 -33.77 5.82
C ASN A 11 -14.60 -32.79 6.09
N LEU A 12 -14.79 -31.48 5.87
CA LEU A 12 -13.77 -30.44 6.12
C LEU A 12 -13.42 -30.31 7.61
N GLY A 13 -14.38 -30.50 8.51
CA GLY A 13 -14.12 -30.49 9.96
C GLY A 13 -13.21 -31.63 10.43
N ARG A 14 -13.41 -32.84 9.88
CA ARG A 14 -12.54 -34.01 10.13
C ARG A 14 -11.15 -33.83 9.52
N ILE A 15 -11.07 -33.20 8.35
CA ILE A 15 -9.80 -32.91 7.65
C ILE A 15 -8.96 -31.88 8.41
N ALA A 16 -9.58 -30.83 8.98
CA ALA A 16 -8.88 -29.84 9.79
C ALA A 16 -8.30 -30.44 11.10
N ASP A 17 -9.02 -31.37 11.73
CA ASP A 17 -8.57 -32.04 12.96
C ASP A 17 -7.46 -33.07 12.69
N THR A 18 -7.53 -33.72 11.51
CA THR A 18 -6.47 -34.63 11.03
C THR A 18 -5.21 -33.86 10.64
N TYR A 19 -5.37 -32.69 9.99
CA TYR A 19 -4.30 -31.76 9.63
C TYR A 19 -3.48 -31.27 10.84
N VAL A 20 -4.14 -30.91 11.95
CA VAL A 20 -3.43 -30.47 13.18
C VAL A 20 -2.66 -31.64 13.80
N ARG A 21 -3.27 -32.83 13.83
CA ARG A 21 -2.67 -34.03 14.44
C ARG A 21 -1.50 -34.60 13.65
N GLU A 22 -1.55 -34.56 12.31
CA GLU A 22 -0.45 -35.03 11.43
C GLU A 22 0.71 -34.04 11.37
N LYS A 23 0.42 -32.73 11.35
CA LYS A 23 1.43 -31.66 11.46
C LYS A 23 2.29 -31.81 12.71
N ASP A 24 1.66 -32.06 13.86
CA ASP A 24 2.38 -32.26 15.13
C ASP A 24 3.20 -33.56 15.12
N SER A 25 2.76 -34.60 14.39
CA SER A 25 3.51 -35.85 14.25
C SER A 25 4.73 -35.71 13.32
N LEU A 26 4.62 -34.91 12.25
CA LEU A 26 5.67 -34.74 11.24
C LEU A 26 6.77 -33.78 11.71
N GLN A 27 6.45 -32.79 12.54
CA GLN A 27 7.44 -31.95 13.22
C GLN A 27 8.33 -32.76 14.18
N SER A 28 7.92 -33.97 14.58
CA SER A 28 8.71 -34.84 15.47
C SER A 28 9.69 -35.78 14.74
N ALA A 29 9.65 -35.84 13.40
CA ALA A 29 10.32 -36.89 12.61
C ALA A 29 11.53 -36.42 11.77
N ASP A 30 12.15 -35.30 12.14
CA ASP A 30 13.10 -34.56 11.30
C ASP A 30 14.37 -35.35 10.90
N ASN A 31 14.63 -35.42 9.58
CA ASN A 31 15.95 -35.74 8.99
C ASN A 31 16.20 -34.81 7.79
N GLU A 32 17.21 -33.96 7.91
CA GLU A 32 17.52 -32.82 7.05
C GLU A 32 18.04 -33.19 5.63
N ARG A 33 17.47 -32.61 4.54
CA ARG A 33 18.03 -32.70 3.16
C ARG A 33 18.79 -31.43 2.74
N ARG A 34 20.12 -31.44 2.58
CA ARG A 34 20.92 -30.26 2.12
C ARG A 34 20.73 -29.93 0.62
N ARG A 35 20.74 -28.65 0.23
CA ARG A 35 20.77 -28.14 -1.17
C ARG A 35 22.18 -28.25 -1.77
N VAL A 36 22.26 -28.42 -3.10
CA VAL A 36 23.50 -28.79 -3.82
C VAL A 36 24.05 -27.71 -4.79
N PHE A 37 23.39 -26.55 -4.95
CA PHE A 37 23.87 -25.53 -5.90
C PHE A 37 24.38 -24.25 -5.22
N VAL A 38 25.63 -23.94 -5.53
CA VAL A 38 26.33 -22.67 -5.27
C VAL A 38 26.48 -21.97 -6.62
N GLY A 39 26.27 -20.65 -6.69
CA GLY A 39 26.26 -19.88 -7.95
C GLY A 39 27.56 -19.92 -8.79
N HIS A 40 27.53 -19.26 -9.94
CA HIS A 40 28.63 -19.22 -10.93
C HIS A 40 29.98 -18.82 -10.28
N ALA A 41 31.04 -19.61 -10.50
CA ALA A 41 32.29 -19.50 -9.73
C ALA A 41 33.01 -18.13 -9.77
N PHE A 42 32.76 -17.31 -10.80
CA PHE A 42 33.41 -16.00 -10.97
C PHE A 42 32.57 -14.82 -10.43
N TRP A 43 31.25 -14.98 -10.40
CA TRP A 43 30.30 -14.01 -9.88
C TRP A 43 29.21 -14.78 -9.13
N PRO A 44 29.46 -15.10 -7.85
CA PRO A 44 28.42 -15.65 -6.99
C PRO A 44 27.21 -14.72 -7.04
N HIS A 45 26.01 -15.30 -7.04
CA HIS A 45 24.76 -14.55 -7.19
C HIS A 45 24.59 -13.48 -6.10
N GLU A 46 25.25 -13.70 -4.96
CA GLU A 46 25.36 -12.83 -3.81
C GLU A 46 26.18 -11.57 -4.12
N VAL A 47 27.30 -11.68 -4.84
CA VAL A 47 28.20 -10.53 -5.14
C VAL A 47 27.53 -9.54 -6.10
N LEU A 48 26.81 -10.04 -7.11
CA LEU A 48 26.07 -9.18 -8.02
C LEU A 48 24.92 -8.45 -7.30
N ARG A 49 24.16 -9.18 -6.47
CA ARG A 49 23.09 -8.62 -5.64
C ARG A 49 23.65 -7.54 -4.71
N ASP A 50 24.71 -7.87 -3.97
CA ASP A 50 25.30 -6.97 -2.97
C ASP A 50 25.95 -5.75 -3.65
N GLY A 51 26.51 -5.91 -4.84
CA GLY A 51 27.02 -4.81 -5.67
C GLY A 51 25.92 -3.85 -6.14
N ILE A 52 24.75 -4.36 -6.56
CA ILE A 52 23.60 -3.53 -6.94
C ILE A 52 23.06 -2.78 -5.71
N ILE A 53 22.93 -3.47 -4.57
CA ILE A 53 22.49 -2.85 -3.32
C ILE A 53 23.47 -1.74 -2.92
N PHE A 54 24.77 -2.01 -2.94
CA PHE A 54 25.80 -1.03 -2.64
C PHE A 54 25.74 0.20 -3.57
N ALA A 55 25.63 0.00 -4.89
CA ALA A 55 25.53 1.09 -5.85
C ALA A 55 24.26 1.94 -5.64
N SER A 56 23.14 1.30 -5.30
CA SER A 56 21.90 2.00 -4.98
C SER A 56 22.02 2.84 -3.69
N MET A 57 22.65 2.31 -2.64
CA MET A 57 22.93 3.05 -1.41
C MET A 57 23.84 4.25 -1.68
N VAL A 58 24.89 4.09 -2.50
CA VAL A 58 25.79 5.19 -2.90
C VAL A 58 25.05 6.27 -3.69
N ALA A 59 24.16 5.89 -4.60
CA ALA A 59 23.35 6.85 -5.36
C ALA A 59 22.39 7.65 -4.45
N VAL A 60 21.75 6.99 -3.48
CA VAL A 60 20.90 7.64 -2.48
C VAL A 60 21.71 8.58 -1.58
N LEU A 61 22.90 8.18 -1.15
CA LEU A 61 23.80 9.04 -0.36
C LEU A 61 24.26 10.28 -1.14
N ALA A 62 24.59 10.11 -2.41
CA ALA A 62 24.94 11.23 -3.29
C ALA A 62 23.74 12.17 -3.48
N PHE A 63 22.53 11.62 -3.63
CA PHE A 63 21.29 12.40 -3.71
C PHE A 63 21.01 13.19 -2.42
N TYR A 64 21.13 12.59 -1.24
CA TYR A 64 20.95 13.33 0.03
C TYR A 64 22.04 14.37 0.27
N SER A 65 23.29 14.06 -0.07
CA SER A 65 24.40 15.02 0.03
C SER A 65 24.19 16.22 -0.90
N TRP A 66 23.53 16.01 -2.04
CA TRP A 66 23.11 17.08 -2.93
C TRP A 66 21.88 17.83 -2.40
N LEU A 67 20.92 17.12 -1.79
CA LEU A 67 19.68 17.68 -1.25
C LEU A 67 19.88 18.48 0.05
N ILE A 68 20.94 18.24 0.82
CA ILE A 68 21.25 18.92 2.09
C ILE A 68 22.73 19.35 2.09
N PRO A 69 23.12 20.40 1.34
CA PRO A 69 24.46 20.94 1.46
C PRO A 69 24.66 21.46 2.90
N PRO A 70 25.81 21.15 3.53
CA PRO A 70 26.08 21.65 4.86
C PRO A 70 26.12 23.19 4.83
N PRO A 71 25.63 23.87 5.88
CA PRO A 71 25.93 25.28 6.04
C PRO A 71 27.44 25.38 6.19
N LEU A 72 28.09 26.09 5.27
CA LEU A 72 29.49 26.45 5.41
C LEU A 72 29.53 27.67 6.31
N HIS A 73 29.87 27.46 7.59
CA HIS A 73 30.10 28.52 8.55
C HIS A 73 31.24 29.41 8.05
N GLY A 74 31.23 30.69 8.41
CA GLY A 74 32.41 31.54 8.25
C GLY A 74 33.60 30.89 8.96
N ALA A 75 34.79 30.94 8.36
CA ALA A 75 35.96 30.31 8.94
C ALA A 75 36.26 30.90 10.33
N ALA A 76 36.16 30.07 11.37
CA ALA A 76 36.47 30.32 12.78
C ALA A 76 35.38 30.96 13.67
N ASP A 77 34.26 30.26 13.88
CA ASP A 77 33.35 30.49 15.02
C ASP A 77 33.56 29.41 16.11
N PRO A 78 34.02 29.77 17.33
CA PRO A 78 34.24 28.84 18.44
C PRO A 78 32.96 28.42 19.18
N TYR A 79 31.81 29.04 18.90
CA TYR A 79 30.50 28.66 19.45
C TYR A 79 29.67 27.83 18.47
N ALA A 80 30.05 27.78 17.20
CA ALA A 80 29.44 26.89 16.23
C ALA A 80 29.85 25.44 16.53
N GLN A 81 28.87 24.59 16.85
CA GLN A 81 29.07 23.13 16.86
C GLN A 81 29.69 22.73 15.51
N ALA A 82 30.81 22.00 15.57
CA ALA A 82 31.57 21.59 14.39
C ALA A 82 30.61 21.05 13.32
N GLY A 83 30.64 21.67 12.13
CA GLY A 83 29.85 21.25 10.99
C GLY A 83 30.02 19.74 10.80
N PHE A 84 28.90 19.03 10.88
CA PHE A 84 28.80 17.58 10.85
C PHE A 84 29.64 17.00 9.70
N VAL A 85 30.59 16.11 10.01
CA VAL A 85 31.31 15.33 9.00
C VAL A 85 30.34 14.28 8.44
N PHE A 86 29.62 14.59 7.35
CA PHE A 86 28.97 13.55 6.54
C PHE A 86 30.07 12.73 5.84
N PRO A 87 30.14 11.40 6.05
CA PRO A 87 29.21 10.47 5.39
C PRO A 87 28.82 9.20 6.21
N ASP A 88 28.88 9.22 7.54
CA ASP A 88 28.68 8.00 8.33
C ASP A 88 27.23 7.81 8.81
N TRP A 89 26.43 7.09 8.02
CA TRP A 89 25.02 6.76 8.34
C TRP A 89 24.85 6.01 9.67
N TYR A 90 25.83 5.20 10.08
CA TYR A 90 25.80 4.50 11.37
C TYR A 90 25.95 5.47 12.56
N VAL A 91 26.61 6.62 12.34
CA VAL A 91 26.73 7.69 13.35
C VAL A 91 25.42 8.46 13.46
N LEU A 92 24.76 8.80 12.34
CA LEU A 92 23.45 9.47 12.34
C LEU A 92 22.37 8.62 13.01
N PHE A 93 22.35 7.32 12.71
CA PHE A 93 21.48 6.34 13.36
C PHE A 93 21.67 6.33 14.88
N SER A 94 22.93 6.25 15.33
CA SER A 94 23.26 6.23 16.76
C SER A 94 22.95 7.57 17.45
N TYR A 95 23.21 8.70 16.77
CA TYR A 95 22.90 10.04 17.27
C TYR A 95 21.39 10.26 17.38
N GLY A 96 20.61 9.73 16.44
CA GLY A 96 19.16 9.74 16.49
C GLY A 96 18.61 9.05 17.74
N TYR A 97 19.20 7.92 18.15
CA TYR A 97 18.80 7.25 19.40
C TYR A 97 19.24 7.98 20.66
N LEU A 98 20.43 8.59 20.67
CA LEU A 98 20.86 9.46 21.79
C LEU A 98 19.86 10.58 21.99
N ARG A 99 19.44 11.22 20.89
CA ARG A 99 18.48 12.30 20.92
C ARG A 99 17.09 11.84 21.32
N TRP A 100 16.64 10.68 20.83
CA TRP A 100 15.35 10.13 21.23
C TRP A 100 15.34 9.79 22.73
N GLY A 101 16.50 9.41 23.28
CA GLY A 101 16.73 9.22 24.70
C GLY A 101 16.47 10.45 25.58
N GLU A 102 16.47 11.68 25.03
CA GLU A 102 16.13 12.91 25.77
C GLU A 102 14.63 12.98 26.11
N TYR A 103 13.79 12.31 25.33
CA TYR A 103 12.34 12.27 25.51
C TYR A 103 11.87 11.12 26.41
N LEU A 104 12.80 10.29 26.88
CA LEU A 104 12.52 9.18 27.79
C LEU A 104 12.69 9.62 29.25
N PRO A 105 12.05 8.93 30.22
CA PRO A 105 12.18 9.27 31.64
C PRO A 105 13.65 9.23 32.09
N GLN A 106 14.10 10.34 32.69
CA GLN A 106 15.45 10.49 33.22
C GLN A 106 15.39 10.30 34.74
N PHE A 107 16.20 9.38 35.28
CA PHE A 107 16.26 9.15 36.73
C PHE A 107 17.60 8.57 37.17
N ASP A 108 17.89 8.79 38.44
CA ASP A 108 19.16 8.44 39.09
C ASP A 108 18.97 7.23 40.00
N ILE A 109 19.68 6.13 39.70
CA ILE A 109 19.63 4.90 40.49
C ILE A 109 20.83 4.84 41.44
N PRO A 110 20.63 4.71 42.76
CA PRO A 110 21.73 4.53 43.70
C PRO A 110 22.53 3.26 43.39
N ALA A 111 23.84 3.40 43.13
CA ALA A 111 24.69 2.30 42.66
C ALA A 111 25.26 1.42 43.79
N GLY A 112 24.99 1.80 45.06
CA GLY A 112 25.39 1.04 46.24
C GLY A 112 26.91 0.84 46.38
N PRO A 113 27.36 -0.27 47.02
CA PRO A 113 28.77 -0.50 47.32
C PRO A 113 29.67 -0.62 46.07
N ILE A 114 29.09 -0.98 44.93
CA ILE A 114 29.81 -1.10 43.65
C ILE A 114 30.09 0.29 43.07
N GLY A 115 29.14 1.22 43.20
CA GLY A 115 29.33 2.61 42.76
C GLY A 115 30.40 3.36 43.56
N GLU A 116 30.46 3.16 44.87
CA GLU A 116 31.52 3.72 45.73
C GLU A 116 32.91 3.20 45.33
N PHE A 117 33.02 1.96 44.88
CA PHE A 117 34.29 1.38 44.41
C PHE A 117 34.82 2.05 43.13
N PHE A 118 33.93 2.46 42.22
CA PHE A 118 34.29 3.14 40.96
C PHE A 118 34.23 4.68 41.05
N GLY A 119 33.92 5.24 42.22
CA GLY A 119 33.80 6.70 42.41
C GLY A 119 32.56 7.32 41.74
N GLN A 120 31.55 6.51 41.40
CA GLN A 120 30.27 6.96 40.86
C GLN A 120 29.13 6.46 41.77
N PRO A 121 28.64 7.30 42.72
CA PRO A 121 27.64 6.87 43.70
C PRO A 121 26.26 6.57 43.10
N VAL A 122 26.03 6.98 41.85
CA VAL A 122 24.75 6.91 41.15
C VAL A 122 24.98 6.44 39.72
N ILE A 123 24.10 5.58 39.21
CA ILE A 123 23.98 5.27 37.79
C ILE A 123 22.85 6.13 37.24
N ALA A 124 23.20 7.16 36.48
CA ALA A 124 22.22 8.02 35.82
C ALA A 124 21.67 7.32 34.58
N TRP A 125 20.35 7.08 34.55
CA TRP A 125 19.64 6.71 33.33
C TRP A 125 19.35 7.98 32.55
N ASN A 126 20.41 8.52 31.96
CA ASN A 126 20.37 9.72 31.15
C ASN A 126 20.17 9.39 29.66
N ALA A 127 20.00 10.41 28.82
CA ALA A 127 19.87 10.26 27.37
C ALA A 127 20.98 9.41 26.73
N ALA A 128 22.21 9.47 27.25
CA ALA A 128 23.33 8.67 26.77
C ALA A 128 23.14 7.17 27.06
N TRP A 129 22.63 6.83 28.25
CA TRP A 129 22.29 5.46 28.61
C TRP A 129 21.16 4.92 27.72
N TRP A 130 20.07 5.69 27.58
CA TRP A 130 18.93 5.32 26.74
C TRP A 130 19.32 5.13 25.28
N GLY A 131 20.11 6.05 24.71
CA GLY A 131 20.60 5.93 23.35
C GLY A 131 21.41 4.66 23.14
N ALA A 132 22.30 4.33 24.08
CA ALA A 132 23.10 3.11 24.01
C ALA A 132 22.24 1.83 24.14
N ALA A 133 21.31 1.80 25.10
CA ALA A 133 20.44 0.65 25.35
C ALA A 133 19.51 0.35 24.16
N ILE A 134 18.90 1.40 23.58
CA ILE A 134 17.96 1.28 22.47
C ILE A 134 18.68 0.91 21.18
N THR A 135 19.89 1.44 20.93
CA THR A 135 20.71 1.06 19.77
C THR A 135 21.02 -0.46 19.77
N GLY A 136 21.09 -1.08 20.96
CA GLY A 136 21.31 -2.52 21.09
C GLY A 136 20.16 -3.39 20.61
N LEU A 137 18.90 -2.91 20.61
CA LEU A 137 17.72 -3.69 20.20
C LEU A 137 17.71 -4.02 18.70
N PRO A 138 17.81 -3.03 17.78
CA PRO A 138 17.85 -3.31 16.35
C PRO A 138 19.09 -4.10 15.93
N VAL A 139 20.26 -3.79 16.52
CA VAL A 139 21.51 -4.53 16.27
C VAL A 139 21.39 -5.97 16.77
N GLY A 140 20.76 -6.19 17.93
CA GLY A 140 20.46 -7.51 18.46
C GLY A 140 19.56 -8.32 17.53
N ILE A 141 18.50 -7.70 16.99
CA ILE A 141 17.59 -8.33 16.02
C ILE A 141 18.34 -8.71 14.74
N LEU A 142 19.24 -7.86 14.24
CA LEU A 142 20.09 -8.17 13.08
C LEU A 142 21.15 -9.24 13.36
N ALA A 143 21.59 -9.38 14.61
CA ALA A 143 22.57 -10.38 15.01
C ALA A 143 21.94 -11.75 15.30
N LEU A 144 20.60 -11.84 15.42
CA LEU A 144 19.87 -13.09 15.66
C LEU A 144 19.85 -14.11 14.50
N PRO A 145 19.81 -13.74 13.20
CA PRO A 145 19.64 -14.70 12.11
C PRO A 145 20.64 -15.87 12.10
N PRO A 146 21.94 -15.69 12.40
CA PRO A 146 22.89 -16.81 12.54
C PRO A 146 22.58 -17.78 13.68
N PHE A 147 21.78 -17.36 14.67
CA PHE A 147 21.40 -18.16 15.84
C PHE A 147 19.97 -18.71 15.75
N LEU A 148 19.19 -18.27 14.76
CA LEU A 148 17.85 -18.79 14.49
C LEU A 148 17.98 -20.02 13.57
N PRO A 149 17.49 -21.21 13.98
CA PRO A 149 17.49 -22.40 13.11
C PRO A 149 16.56 -22.16 11.90
N GLY A 150 17.06 -22.42 10.70
CA GLY A 150 16.32 -22.19 9.46
C GLY A 150 17.25 -22.09 8.25
N ARG A 151 16.70 -22.21 7.04
CA ARG A 151 17.45 -22.02 5.80
C ARG A 151 17.26 -20.62 5.27
N GLU A 152 18.27 -20.10 4.57
CA GLU A 152 18.13 -18.89 3.78
C GLU A 152 17.04 -19.07 2.71
N LYS A 153 15.96 -18.32 2.86
CA LYS A 153 14.84 -18.29 1.92
C LYS A 153 14.91 -17.02 1.08
N ARG A 154 14.51 -17.08 -0.17
CA ARG A 154 14.34 -15.87 -1.00
C ARG A 154 13.23 -15.00 -0.40
N GLY A 155 13.29 -13.69 -0.60
CA GLY A 155 12.25 -12.77 -0.07
C GLY A 155 10.83 -13.07 -0.56
N VAL A 156 10.69 -13.72 -1.72
CA VAL A 156 9.41 -14.21 -2.26
C VAL A 156 8.95 -15.51 -1.57
N GLU A 157 9.89 -16.36 -1.13
CA GLU A 157 9.61 -17.60 -0.39
C GLU A 157 9.23 -17.31 1.07
N ASP A 158 9.74 -16.22 1.65
CA ASP A 158 9.38 -15.74 2.99
C ASP A 158 9.09 -14.23 3.01
N PRO A 159 7.88 -13.82 2.56
CA PRO A 159 7.50 -12.42 2.49
C PRO A 159 7.53 -11.71 3.85
N TRP A 160 7.37 -12.45 4.96
CA TRP A 160 7.37 -11.89 6.31
C TRP A 160 8.76 -11.43 6.74
N PHE A 161 9.80 -12.26 6.50
CA PHE A 161 11.18 -11.87 6.80
C PHE A 161 11.66 -10.71 5.92
N ALA A 162 11.31 -10.71 4.63
CA ALA A 162 11.61 -9.58 3.74
C ALA A 162 10.93 -8.28 4.21
N THR A 163 9.68 -8.38 4.65
CA THR A 163 8.92 -7.26 5.22
C THR A 163 9.56 -6.71 6.49
N ALA A 164 9.99 -7.59 7.41
CA ALA A 164 10.68 -7.19 8.63
C ALA A 164 12.00 -6.45 8.35
N GLY A 165 12.78 -6.93 7.37
CA GLY A 165 14.00 -6.24 6.92
C GLY A 165 13.73 -4.85 6.35
N ALA A 166 12.66 -4.68 5.56
CA ALA A 166 12.28 -3.38 5.02
C ALA A 166 11.80 -2.39 6.09
N ILE A 167 11.02 -2.86 7.08
CA ILE A 167 10.61 -2.06 8.24
C ILE A 167 11.85 -1.56 9.00
N TYR A 168 12.84 -2.44 9.21
CA TYR A 168 14.09 -2.09 9.87
C TYR A 168 14.85 -0.98 9.10
N LEU A 169 15.02 -1.14 7.79
CA LEU A 169 15.70 -0.13 6.96
C LEU A 169 14.97 1.21 6.97
N ALA A 170 13.63 1.20 6.93
CA ALA A 170 12.83 2.40 7.07
C ALA A 170 13.06 3.06 8.43
N HIS A 171 13.08 2.29 9.52
CA HIS A 171 13.33 2.82 10.86
C HIS A 171 14.72 3.47 10.98
N VAL A 172 15.77 2.81 10.47
CA VAL A 172 17.14 3.36 10.42
C VAL A 172 17.17 4.69 9.67
N TRP A 173 16.41 4.80 8.59
CA TRP A 173 16.31 6.04 7.84
C TRP A 173 15.61 7.15 8.64
N PHE A 174 14.41 6.89 9.17
CA PHE A 174 13.65 7.88 9.94
C PHE A 174 14.37 8.33 11.21
N ILE A 175 15.05 7.44 11.94
CA ILE A 175 15.82 7.82 13.14
C ILE A 175 17.07 8.64 12.78
N SER A 176 17.69 8.37 11.62
CA SER A 176 18.77 9.20 11.09
C SER A 176 18.27 10.60 10.72
N VAL A 177 17.06 10.70 10.16
CA VAL A 177 16.39 11.99 9.88
C VAL A 177 16.05 12.73 11.17
N PHE A 178 15.56 12.02 12.20
CA PHE A 178 15.30 12.59 13.52
C PHE A 178 16.55 13.24 14.14
N SER A 179 17.71 12.61 13.93
CA SER A 179 19.00 13.10 14.42
C SER A 179 19.34 14.53 13.92
N ILE A 180 18.85 14.90 12.72
CA ILE A 180 19.09 16.20 12.06
C ILE A 180 17.87 17.14 12.11
N ASN A 181 16.93 16.97 13.05
CA ASN A 181 15.69 17.76 13.09
C ASN A 181 15.91 19.30 13.09
N ILE A 182 17.01 19.82 13.64
CA ILE A 182 17.31 21.27 13.73
C ILE A 182 17.57 21.80 12.33
N PHE A 183 18.28 21.01 11.53
CA PHE A 183 18.45 21.29 10.12
C PHE A 183 17.12 21.17 9.38
N LEU A 184 16.29 20.17 9.68
CA LEU A 184 14.96 20.07 9.06
C LEU A 184 14.05 21.24 9.44
N GLU A 185 14.14 21.78 10.65
CA GLU A 185 13.40 22.98 11.04
C GLU A 185 13.89 24.21 10.26
N LEU A 186 15.21 24.32 10.11
CA LEU A 186 15.84 25.36 9.30
C LEU A 186 15.53 25.20 7.80
N TYR A 187 15.52 23.99 7.24
CA TYR A 187 15.38 23.70 5.79
C TYR A 187 13.94 23.39 5.36
N GLY A 188 13.06 23.09 6.30
CA GLY A 188 11.67 22.67 6.11
C GLY A 188 10.65 23.78 6.37
N LYS A 189 11.07 24.99 6.75
CA LYS A 189 10.26 26.18 6.52
C LYS A 189 10.51 26.63 5.09
N ASN A 190 9.44 27.00 4.38
CA ASN A 190 9.59 27.73 3.13
C ASN A 190 10.55 28.90 3.41
N ARG A 191 11.58 29.07 2.57
CA ARG A 191 12.68 29.97 2.94
C ARG A 191 12.58 31.33 2.28
N THR A 192 11.63 31.50 1.35
CA THR A 192 11.26 32.81 0.79
C THR A 192 10.38 33.63 1.73
N ASP A 193 9.68 32.99 2.67
CA ASP A 193 8.70 33.56 3.60
C ASP A 193 9.05 33.33 5.08
N PHE A 194 10.27 32.85 5.39
CA PHE A 194 10.75 32.72 6.76
C PHE A 194 12.17 33.27 6.88
N CYS A 195 12.31 34.38 7.59
CA CYS A 195 13.59 35.03 7.84
C CYS A 195 13.80 35.21 9.34
N GLN A 196 15.04 35.11 9.79
CA GLN A 196 15.43 35.44 11.16
C GLN A 196 16.34 36.65 11.19
N LEU A 197 16.18 37.47 12.23
CA LEU A 197 17.10 38.57 12.51
C LEU A 197 18.44 38.01 12.97
N ASN A 198 19.50 38.48 12.34
CA ASN A 198 20.87 38.22 12.78
C ASN A 198 21.29 39.22 13.88
N SER A 199 22.50 39.04 14.42
CA SER A 199 23.07 39.89 15.47
C SER A 199 23.29 41.35 15.08
N HIS A 200 23.17 41.70 13.79
CA HIS A 200 23.34 43.04 13.26
C HIS A 200 22.02 43.66 12.75
N ALA A 201 20.87 43.10 13.14
CA ALA A 201 19.55 43.50 12.66
C ALA A 201 19.37 43.34 11.14
N GLY A 202 20.17 42.46 10.52
CA GLY A 202 19.99 42.01 9.15
C GLY A 202 19.10 40.77 9.06
N LEU A 203 18.49 40.56 7.89
CA LEU A 203 17.64 39.37 7.65
C LEU A 203 18.45 38.23 7.04
N ASN A 204 18.43 37.07 7.69
CA ASN A 204 18.89 35.82 7.12
C ASN A 204 17.69 35.01 6.62
N CYS A 205 17.38 35.17 5.34
CA CYS A 205 16.41 34.37 4.61
C CYS A 205 17.12 33.24 3.84
N GLY A 206 16.44 32.14 3.51
CA GLY A 206 17.05 31.03 2.78
C GLY A 206 16.42 30.78 1.39
N THR A 207 16.91 29.80 0.63
CA THR A 207 16.64 29.71 -0.83
C THR A 207 15.88 28.47 -1.32
N ARG A 208 15.04 27.83 -0.51
CA ARG A 208 14.30 26.63 -0.93
C ARG A 208 12.85 26.91 -1.22
N ALA A 209 12.37 26.33 -2.30
CA ALA A 209 10.97 26.41 -2.71
C ALA A 209 10.06 25.70 -1.68
N PRO A 210 8.87 26.27 -1.39
CA PRO A 210 7.96 25.82 -0.33
C PRO A 210 7.59 24.33 -0.42
N TRP A 211 7.36 23.85 -1.63
CA TRP A 211 6.79 22.52 -1.90
C TRP A 211 7.65 21.36 -1.37
N LEU A 212 8.98 21.54 -1.23
CA LEU A 212 9.87 20.46 -0.79
C LEU A 212 9.57 20.10 0.67
N ALA A 213 9.36 21.09 1.52
CA ALA A 213 9.01 20.90 2.92
C ALA A 213 7.65 20.22 3.08
N GLU A 214 6.67 20.65 2.29
CA GLU A 214 5.33 20.06 2.27
C GLU A 214 5.39 18.59 1.88
N LEU A 215 6.18 18.24 0.86
CA LEU A 215 6.39 16.86 0.45
C LEU A 215 7.04 16.03 1.57
N PHE A 216 8.09 16.55 2.22
CA PHE A 216 8.74 15.87 3.34
C PHE A 216 7.79 15.65 4.53
N ASN A 217 6.92 16.62 4.82
CA ASN A 217 5.92 16.51 5.88
C ASN A 217 4.80 15.53 5.50
N ALA A 218 4.41 15.46 4.22
CA ALA A 218 3.34 14.61 3.72
C ALA A 218 3.73 13.13 3.57
N VAL A 219 4.97 12.82 3.19
CA VAL A 219 5.43 11.44 2.92
C VAL A 219 5.17 10.46 4.09
N PRO A 220 5.53 10.76 5.35
CA PRO A 220 5.23 9.88 6.48
C PRO A 220 3.72 9.62 6.64
N TRP A 221 2.90 10.64 6.37
CA TRP A 221 1.45 10.51 6.43
C TRP A 221 0.86 9.68 5.29
N ILE A 222 1.40 9.82 4.08
CA ILE A 222 1.04 8.98 2.93
C ILE A 222 1.37 7.52 3.21
N LEU A 223 2.56 7.23 3.76
CA LEU A 223 2.97 5.87 4.14
C LEU A 223 2.05 5.27 5.22
N THR A 224 1.60 6.11 6.16
CA THR A 224 0.57 5.73 7.15
C THR A 224 -0.74 5.35 6.46
N GLY A 225 -1.20 6.15 5.51
CA GLY A 225 -2.38 5.83 4.70
C GLY A 225 -2.22 4.49 4.00
N ILE A 226 -1.08 4.24 3.35
CA ILE A 226 -0.81 2.95 2.70
C ILE A 226 -0.89 1.79 3.70
N PHE A 227 -0.31 1.93 4.90
CA PHE A 227 -0.41 0.91 5.95
C PHE A 227 -1.87 0.62 6.34
N ILE A 228 -2.65 1.66 6.63
CA ILE A 228 -4.07 1.55 7.02
C ILE A 228 -4.87 0.87 5.91
N TRP A 229 -4.68 1.29 4.66
CA TRP A 229 -5.34 0.70 3.51
C TRP A 229 -5.06 -0.81 3.41
N VAL A 230 -3.80 -1.21 3.51
CA VAL A 230 -3.42 -2.63 3.44
C VAL A 230 -3.99 -3.43 4.61
N ALA A 231 -3.93 -2.87 5.83
CA ALA A 231 -4.48 -3.51 7.02
C ALA A 231 -6.00 -3.71 6.91
N LEU A 232 -6.74 -2.69 6.47
CA LEU A 232 -8.18 -2.76 6.23
C LEU A 232 -8.52 -3.76 5.12
N TYR A 233 -7.82 -3.70 3.99
CA TYR A 233 -8.01 -4.65 2.90
C TYR A 233 -7.78 -6.10 3.36
N MET A 234 -6.66 -6.38 4.03
CA MET A 234 -6.34 -7.73 4.51
C MET A 234 -7.32 -8.20 5.59
N GLY A 235 -7.71 -7.32 6.53
CA GLY A 235 -8.65 -7.64 7.59
C GLY A 235 -10.07 -7.92 7.06
N ILE A 236 -10.58 -7.08 6.17
CA ILE A 236 -11.90 -7.26 5.55
C ILE A 236 -11.89 -8.49 4.64
N ARG A 237 -10.85 -8.66 3.83
CA ARG A 237 -10.71 -9.84 2.97
C ARG A 237 -10.64 -11.12 3.81
N TRP A 238 -9.86 -11.14 4.89
CA TRP A 238 -9.81 -12.27 5.81
C TRP A 238 -11.18 -12.58 6.42
N PHE A 239 -11.90 -11.55 6.89
CA PHE A 239 -13.24 -11.70 7.42
C PHE A 239 -14.23 -12.23 6.37
N MET A 240 -14.23 -11.69 5.15
CA MET A 240 -15.11 -12.12 4.07
C MET A 240 -14.81 -13.54 3.60
N VAL A 241 -13.54 -13.92 3.48
CA VAL A 241 -13.16 -15.30 3.18
C VAL A 241 -13.64 -16.25 4.29
N LYS A 242 -13.55 -15.83 5.56
CA LYS A 242 -13.98 -16.66 6.70
C LYS A 242 -15.50 -16.73 6.89
N SER A 243 -16.23 -15.68 6.54
CA SER A 243 -17.68 -15.56 6.74
C SER A 243 -18.50 -16.00 5.52
N ILE A 244 -18.05 -15.64 4.31
CA ILE A 244 -18.78 -15.83 3.05
C ILE A 244 -18.14 -16.95 2.19
N GLY A 245 -16.91 -17.39 2.53
CA GLY A 245 -16.27 -18.56 1.93
C GLY A 245 -16.07 -18.42 0.42
N ALA A 246 -16.42 -19.47 -0.33
CA ALA A 246 -16.19 -19.59 -1.77
C ALA A 246 -16.91 -18.55 -2.66
N ARG A 247 -17.85 -17.75 -2.11
CA ARG A 247 -18.54 -16.69 -2.87
C ARG A 247 -17.72 -15.40 -3.03
N THR A 248 -16.52 -15.31 -2.46
CA THR A 248 -15.62 -14.17 -2.71
C THR A 248 -15.00 -14.25 -4.10
N THR A 249 -15.59 -13.55 -5.07
CA THR A 249 -15.08 -13.49 -6.47
C THR A 249 -13.91 -12.50 -6.61
N PRO A 250 -13.07 -12.62 -7.66
CA PRO A 250 -12.01 -11.65 -7.95
C PRO A 250 -12.53 -10.22 -8.12
N GLN A 251 -13.74 -10.06 -8.68
CA GLN A 251 -14.39 -8.77 -8.86
C GLN A 251 -14.76 -8.11 -7.52
N LEU A 252 -15.27 -8.91 -6.56
CA LEU A 252 -15.54 -8.45 -5.21
C LEU A 252 -14.24 -8.05 -4.48
N GLY A 253 -13.14 -8.78 -4.70
CA GLY A 253 -11.81 -8.42 -4.21
C GLY A 253 -11.34 -7.04 -4.70
N LYS A 254 -11.54 -6.74 -6.00
CA LYS A 254 -11.24 -5.41 -6.57
C LYS A 254 -12.10 -4.30 -5.95
N GLN A 255 -13.40 -4.56 -5.78
CA GLN A 255 -14.32 -3.60 -5.15
C GLN A 255 -13.92 -3.29 -3.69
N ILE A 256 -13.56 -4.30 -2.90
CA ILE A 256 -13.09 -4.12 -1.52
C ILE A 256 -11.80 -3.29 -1.48
N SER A 257 -10.84 -3.60 -2.36
CA SER A 257 -9.59 -2.85 -2.45
C SER A 257 -9.82 -1.37 -2.76
N PHE A 258 -10.73 -1.06 -3.69
CA PHE A 258 -11.06 0.32 -4.05
C PHE A 258 -11.84 1.04 -2.94
N ALA A 259 -12.83 0.37 -2.33
CA ALA A 259 -13.62 0.93 -1.23
C ALA A 259 -12.74 1.25 -0.01
N THR A 260 -11.85 0.33 0.39
CA THR A 260 -10.90 0.54 1.49
C THR A 260 -9.91 1.66 1.20
N LEU A 261 -9.50 1.85 -0.05
CA LEU A 261 -8.65 2.97 -0.46
C LEU A 261 -9.38 4.31 -0.27
N ILE A 262 -10.62 4.43 -0.72
CA ILE A 262 -11.44 5.64 -0.54
C ILE A 262 -11.60 5.96 0.95
N VAL A 263 -11.98 4.97 1.77
CA VAL A 263 -12.14 5.14 3.22
C VAL A 263 -10.86 5.64 3.86
N THR A 264 -9.71 5.08 3.46
CA THR A 264 -8.40 5.48 3.98
C THR A 264 -8.05 6.91 3.59
N VAL A 265 -8.27 7.30 2.33
CA VAL A 265 -8.02 8.68 1.87
C VAL A 265 -8.87 9.68 2.66
N LEU A 266 -10.16 9.38 2.86
CA LEU A 266 -11.05 10.23 3.66
C LEU A 266 -10.56 10.34 5.11
N LEU A 267 -10.19 9.22 5.73
CA LEU A 267 -9.66 9.20 7.09
C LEU A 267 -8.39 10.03 7.21
N CYS A 268 -7.42 9.86 6.31
CA CYS A 268 -6.17 10.62 6.28
C CYS A 268 -6.40 12.11 6.05
N SER A 269 -7.37 12.51 5.22
CA SER A 269 -7.72 13.91 4.98
C SER A 269 -8.34 14.57 6.21
N VAL A 270 -9.27 13.89 6.89
CA VAL A 270 -9.93 14.41 8.10
C VAL A 270 -8.94 14.55 9.26
N THR A 271 -7.95 13.64 9.35
CA THR A 271 -6.96 13.62 10.43
C THR A 271 -5.67 14.38 10.11
N TRP A 272 -5.53 14.93 8.91
CA TRP A 272 -4.38 15.74 8.51
C TRP A 272 -4.12 16.95 9.43
N PRO A 273 -5.12 17.75 9.85
CA PRO A 273 -4.86 18.88 10.73
C PRO A 273 -4.23 18.46 12.06
N VAL A 274 -4.66 17.33 12.62
CA VAL A 274 -4.11 16.78 13.88
C VAL A 274 -2.64 16.41 13.74
N TYR A 275 -2.29 15.71 12.65
CA TYR A 275 -0.89 15.41 12.33
C TYR A 275 -0.10 16.69 12.09
N ASN A 276 -0.63 17.63 11.30
CA ASN A 276 0.07 18.85 10.93
C ASN A 276 0.33 19.77 12.12
N ASN A 277 -0.57 19.80 13.10
CA ASN A 277 -0.46 20.59 14.33
C ASN A 277 0.41 19.91 15.40
N GLY A 278 0.90 18.70 15.15
CA GLY A 278 1.83 18.01 16.06
C GLY A 278 1.16 17.34 17.25
N PHE A 279 -0.04 16.78 17.05
CA PHE A 279 -0.75 15.97 18.03
C PHE A 279 -1.09 16.67 19.35
N TRP A 280 -1.38 17.97 19.29
CA TRP A 280 -1.68 18.84 20.44
C TRP A 280 -2.56 18.17 21.53
N ASP A 281 -3.73 17.64 21.16
CA ASP A 281 -4.70 17.06 22.12
C ASP A 281 -4.58 15.54 22.36
N GLN A 282 -3.60 14.85 21.77
CA GLN A 282 -3.61 13.38 21.73
C GLN A 282 -2.80 12.70 22.84
N GLY A 283 -1.96 13.46 23.58
CA GLY A 283 -1.08 12.97 24.63
C GLY A 283 -0.01 11.97 24.13
N GLY A 284 1.06 11.78 24.91
CA GLY A 284 2.11 10.79 24.63
C GLY A 284 3.46 11.38 24.20
N LEU A 285 4.38 10.53 23.73
CA LEU A 285 5.79 10.91 23.50
C LEU A 285 5.93 12.01 22.44
N GLY A 286 6.30 13.21 22.87
CA GLY A 286 6.45 14.40 22.01
C GLY A 286 5.19 15.25 21.86
N ALA A 287 4.04 14.76 22.33
CA ALA A 287 2.87 15.61 22.57
C ALA A 287 3.12 16.45 23.85
N MET A 288 2.44 17.58 23.98
CA MET A 288 2.59 18.43 25.16
C MET A 288 1.51 18.08 26.19
N ASP A 289 1.95 17.76 27.40
CA ASP A 289 1.07 17.22 28.45
C ASP A 289 0.66 18.30 29.49
N GLU A 290 1.29 19.48 29.52
CA GLU A 290 1.01 20.56 30.47
C GLU A 290 0.72 21.90 29.77
N GLU A 291 -0.56 22.30 29.77
CA GLU A 291 -1.04 23.57 29.21
C GLU A 291 -0.49 24.80 29.96
N SER A 292 -0.25 24.68 31.28
CA SER A 292 0.30 25.76 32.10
C SER A 292 1.70 26.21 31.68
N ALA A 293 2.56 25.28 31.25
CA ALA A 293 3.89 25.61 30.74
C ALA A 293 3.85 26.34 29.38
N LEU A 294 2.75 26.19 28.63
CA LEU A 294 2.54 26.86 27.35
C LEU A 294 1.99 28.27 27.52
N GLU A 295 1.25 28.53 28.60
CA GLU A 295 0.82 29.89 28.95
C GLU A 295 2.01 30.82 29.31
N GLU A 296 3.18 30.25 29.63
CA GLU A 296 4.43 31.00 29.79
C GLU A 296 5.01 31.50 28.46
N LEU A 297 4.59 30.95 27.31
CA LEU A 297 5.02 31.39 25.98
C LEU A 297 4.31 32.67 25.55
N ARG A 298 4.71 33.78 26.17
CA ARG A 298 4.18 35.14 25.96
C ARG A 298 4.76 35.88 24.76
N GLY A 299 5.45 35.18 23.87
CA GLY A 299 6.02 35.77 22.65
C GLY A 299 4.92 36.33 21.73
N GLN A 300 5.24 37.39 20.99
CA GLN A 300 4.32 38.01 20.04
C GLN A 300 5.10 38.65 18.88
N PRO A 301 4.45 38.86 17.72
CA PRO A 301 5.05 39.65 16.65
C PRO A 301 5.10 41.14 17.03
N VAL A 302 6.16 41.83 16.60
CA VAL A 302 6.36 43.25 16.84
C VAL A 302 6.91 43.92 15.58
N ASP A 303 6.59 45.21 15.41
CA ASP A 303 7.17 46.03 14.37
C ASP A 303 8.69 46.10 14.54
N THR A 304 9.45 45.69 13.52
CA THR A 304 10.90 45.47 13.66
C THR A 304 11.69 46.22 12.60
N LEU A 305 12.75 46.91 13.03
CA LEU A 305 13.69 47.59 12.14
C LEU A 305 14.72 46.62 11.59
N VAL A 306 14.81 46.56 10.27
CA VAL A 306 15.77 45.73 9.53
C VAL A 306 16.75 46.62 8.79
N ASN A 307 18.04 46.27 8.85
CA ASN A 307 19.09 46.92 8.06
C ASN A 307 19.02 46.45 6.60
N ILE A 308 18.81 47.38 5.68
CA ILE A 308 18.66 47.13 4.24
C ILE A 308 19.98 46.60 3.63
N ASN A 309 21.11 47.03 4.19
CA ASN A 309 22.45 46.71 3.67
C ASN A 309 23.02 45.41 4.26
N GLU A 310 22.37 44.82 5.26
CA GLU A 310 22.83 43.61 5.94
C GLU A 310 21.75 42.52 5.83
N GLY A 311 21.99 41.50 5.00
CA GLY A 311 21.07 40.37 4.88
C GLY A 311 21.23 39.59 3.57
N HIS A 312 20.73 38.37 3.56
CA HIS A 312 20.62 37.54 2.36
C HIS A 312 19.18 37.63 1.85
N HIS A 313 18.99 37.97 0.56
CA HIS A 313 17.68 38.04 -0.12
C HIS A 313 16.76 39.23 0.22
N TRP A 314 17.35 40.41 0.49
CA TRP A 314 16.62 41.68 0.64
C TRP A 314 15.59 41.96 -0.47
N GLU A 315 15.91 41.61 -1.73
CA GLU A 315 15.05 41.79 -2.91
C GLU A 315 13.65 41.17 -2.78
N THR A 316 13.44 40.20 -1.87
CA THR A 316 12.14 39.55 -1.65
C THR A 316 11.24 40.31 -0.67
N ILE A 317 11.83 41.10 0.24
CA ILE A 317 11.12 41.81 1.31
C ILE A 317 11.11 43.33 1.07
N GLU A 318 11.90 43.82 0.11
CA GLU A 318 11.99 45.23 -0.26
C GLU A 318 10.62 45.86 -0.58
N GLU A 319 9.74 45.13 -1.27
CA GLU A 319 8.40 45.62 -1.63
C GLU A 319 7.45 45.75 -0.43
N GLU A 320 7.74 45.05 0.66
CA GLU A 320 6.89 44.93 1.85
C GLU A 320 7.41 45.75 3.05
N CYS A 321 8.61 46.33 2.94
CA CYS A 321 9.22 47.12 4.00
C CYS A 321 8.82 48.60 3.92
N LEU A 322 8.37 49.17 5.05
CA LEU A 322 8.02 50.59 5.11
C LEU A 322 9.27 51.44 5.36
N THR A 323 9.46 52.47 4.53
CA THR A 323 10.53 53.44 4.74
C THR A 323 10.28 54.28 6.00
N TYR A 324 11.31 54.97 6.49
CA TYR A 324 11.16 55.92 7.59
C TYR A 324 10.07 56.96 7.30
N GLU A 325 9.99 57.50 6.08
CA GLU A 325 8.98 58.50 5.70
C GLU A 325 7.55 57.96 5.77
N GLN A 326 7.36 56.68 5.46
CA GLN A 326 6.05 56.00 5.51
C GLN A 326 5.65 55.56 6.92
N SER A 327 6.60 55.51 7.87
CA SER A 327 6.41 54.97 9.21
C SER A 327 6.90 55.89 10.33
N LEU A 328 6.96 57.21 10.07
CA LEU A 328 7.54 58.23 10.97
C LEU A 328 7.04 58.18 12.41
N ALA A 329 5.77 57.82 12.61
CA ALA A 329 5.14 57.81 13.92
C ALA A 329 5.21 56.46 14.64
N ASN A 330 5.92 55.48 14.09
CA ASN A 330 6.11 54.21 14.76
C ASN A 330 7.16 54.35 15.88
N PRO A 331 6.86 53.95 17.13
CA PRO A 331 7.75 54.14 18.27
C PRO A 331 9.08 53.38 18.13
N VAL A 332 9.18 52.37 17.26
CA VAL A 332 10.44 51.63 17.07
C VAL A 332 11.58 52.51 16.52
N TRP A 333 11.25 53.65 15.90
CA TRP A 333 12.24 54.64 15.42
C TRP A 333 12.85 55.50 16.54
N GLU A 334 12.26 55.49 17.73
CA GLU A 334 12.78 56.10 18.96
C GLU A 334 13.84 55.19 19.61
N ASN A 335 14.87 54.86 18.83
CA ASN A 335 15.93 53.95 19.24
C ASN A 335 17.26 54.70 19.40
N PRO A 336 17.99 54.50 20.52
CA PRO A 336 19.29 55.14 20.77
C PRO A 336 20.32 54.93 19.65
N LYS A 337 20.19 53.88 18.83
CA LYS A 337 21.08 53.61 17.69
C LYS A 337 21.09 54.71 16.61
N PHE A 338 20.09 55.58 16.61
CA PHE A 338 19.98 56.72 15.69
C PHE A 338 20.37 58.07 16.33
N GLU A 339 20.93 58.04 17.54
CA GLU A 339 21.32 59.22 18.31
C GLU A 339 22.79 59.11 18.76
N GLY A 340 23.55 60.21 18.72
CA GLY A 340 24.97 60.26 19.13
C GLY A 340 25.98 60.41 17.97
N GLU A 341 27.28 60.34 18.29
CA GLU A 341 28.38 60.57 17.32
C GLU A 341 28.58 59.41 16.33
N ASP A 342 28.21 58.18 16.71
CA ASP A 342 28.26 56.96 15.89
C ASP A 342 26.85 56.49 15.46
N ALA A 343 25.91 57.42 15.27
CA ALA A 343 24.53 57.10 14.91
C ALA A 343 24.42 56.50 13.50
N TYR A 344 23.61 55.45 13.36
CA TYR A 344 23.25 54.91 12.06
C TYR A 344 22.31 55.85 11.30
N SER A 345 22.34 55.84 9.96
CA SER A 345 21.34 56.56 9.18
C SER A 345 20.00 55.83 9.23
N ARG A 346 18.91 56.55 9.46
CA ARG A 346 17.54 55.99 9.38
C ARG A 346 17.21 55.50 7.96
N SER A 347 17.90 55.99 6.93
CA SER A 347 17.76 55.51 5.55
C SER A 347 18.35 54.12 5.31
N ASP A 348 19.24 53.66 6.19
CA ASP A 348 19.87 52.34 6.08
C ASP A 348 18.99 51.25 6.68
N PHE A 349 17.88 51.64 7.31
CA PHE A 349 16.91 50.76 7.92
C PHE A 349 15.54 50.97 7.29
N CYS A 350 14.71 49.95 7.37
CA CYS A 350 13.30 50.04 7.09
C CYS A 350 12.51 49.23 8.13
N LEU A 351 11.20 49.45 8.17
CA LEU A 351 10.29 48.82 9.11
C LEU A 351 9.57 47.63 8.45
N VAL A 352 9.83 46.43 8.95
CA VAL A 352 8.99 45.27 8.67
C VAL A 352 7.90 45.20 9.73
N THR A 353 6.65 45.16 9.30
CA THR A 353 5.50 45.31 10.21
C THR A 353 5.20 44.01 10.97
N ALA A 354 4.59 44.12 12.15
CA ALA A 354 4.23 42.98 13.01
C ALA A 354 3.39 41.93 12.25
N GLY A 355 2.50 42.38 11.36
CA GLY A 355 1.67 41.51 10.53
C GLY A 355 2.46 40.53 9.67
N HIS A 356 3.66 40.90 9.19
CA HIS A 356 4.50 39.99 8.42
C HIS A 356 5.04 38.84 9.27
N PHE A 357 5.30 39.08 10.55
CA PHE A 357 5.88 38.08 11.44
C PHE A 357 4.87 37.06 11.97
N LEU A 358 3.55 37.27 11.76
CA LEU A 358 2.48 36.40 12.27
C LEU A 358 2.65 34.93 11.86
N ASN A 359 3.09 34.69 10.63
CA ASN A 359 3.24 33.34 10.09
C ASN A 359 4.63 32.73 10.35
N TRP A 360 5.57 33.49 10.92
CA TRP A 360 6.97 33.08 11.04
C TRP A 360 7.26 32.36 12.36
N GLY A 361 6.56 32.72 13.44
CA GLY A 361 6.72 32.12 14.76
C GLY A 361 5.56 31.22 15.19
N ILE A 362 5.73 30.54 16.32
CA ILE A 362 4.62 30.02 17.12
C ILE A 362 4.50 30.98 18.30
N TYR A 363 3.35 31.65 18.40
CA TYR A 363 3.09 32.67 19.41
C TYR A 363 1.87 32.23 20.21
N GLN A 364 2.01 32.18 21.55
CA GLN A 364 0.89 31.98 22.48
C GLN A 364 -0.10 30.87 22.05
N PRO A 365 0.35 29.62 21.86
CA PRO A 365 -0.46 28.58 21.21
C PRO A 365 -1.74 28.18 21.97
N THR A 366 -1.90 28.62 23.21
CA THR A 366 -3.11 28.43 24.03
C THR A 366 -4.16 29.55 23.84
N GLN A 367 -3.82 30.62 23.11
CA GLN A 367 -4.69 31.78 22.93
C GLN A 367 -5.26 31.80 21.51
N GLU A 368 -6.59 31.88 21.40
CA GLU A 368 -7.28 32.01 20.11
C GLU A 368 -6.97 33.34 19.42
N HIS A 369 -6.79 34.41 20.21
CA HIS A 369 -6.36 35.72 19.73
C HIS A 369 -5.05 36.07 20.43
N LEU A 370 -4.10 36.65 19.71
CA LEU A 370 -2.83 37.05 20.31
C LEU A 370 -3.06 38.14 21.35
N ILE A 371 -2.36 38.02 22.47
CA ILE A 371 -2.36 38.97 23.58
C ILE A 371 -1.11 39.83 23.49
N ASP A 372 -1.26 41.14 23.73
CA ASP A 372 -0.15 42.09 23.74
C ASP A 372 0.56 42.09 25.10
N PHE A 373 1.39 41.08 25.36
CA PHE A 373 2.22 41.02 26.57
C PHE A 373 3.35 42.06 26.59
N SER A 374 3.80 42.53 25.43
CA SER A 374 4.89 43.51 25.33
C SER A 374 4.42 44.97 25.43
N GLY A 375 3.10 45.22 25.42
CA GLY A 375 2.54 46.57 25.50
C GLY A 375 2.69 47.39 24.21
N VAL A 376 2.88 46.76 23.05
CA VAL A 376 3.09 47.49 21.78
C VAL A 376 1.88 48.32 21.35
N ASN A 377 0.68 47.95 21.81
CA ASN A 377 -0.54 48.69 21.53
C ASN A 377 -0.83 49.82 22.52
N GLY A 378 0.00 50.05 23.55
CA GLY A 378 -0.27 51.10 24.54
C GLY A 378 -1.60 50.90 25.27
N HIS A 379 -1.92 49.66 25.63
CA HIS A 379 -3.24 49.34 26.20
C HIS A 379 -3.40 49.81 27.65
N THR A 380 -2.30 50.07 28.36
CA THR A 380 -2.27 50.53 29.76
C THR A 380 -2.17 52.06 29.88
N ASP A 381 -2.98 52.67 30.72
CA ASP A 381 -2.82 54.07 31.16
C ASP A 381 -3.01 54.15 32.68
N ASN A 382 -1.89 54.32 33.39
CA ASN A 382 -1.86 54.28 34.85
C ASN A 382 -2.47 55.54 35.50
N GLU A 383 -2.61 56.66 34.77
CA GLU A 383 -3.20 57.89 35.33
C GLU A 383 -4.71 57.78 35.51
N ILE A 384 -5.37 57.08 34.57
CA ILE A 384 -6.82 56.85 34.57
C ILE A 384 -7.21 55.43 35.01
N GLY A 385 -6.23 54.58 35.31
CA GLY A 385 -6.43 53.20 35.73
C GLY A 385 -6.89 52.26 34.61
N ARG A 386 -6.68 52.62 33.33
CA ARG A 386 -7.12 51.82 32.18
C ARG A 386 -6.15 50.65 32.00
N ASN A 387 -6.63 49.43 32.19
CA ASN A 387 -5.89 48.16 32.05
C ASN A 387 -4.57 48.09 32.84
N GLY A 388 -4.24 49.08 33.66
CA GLY A 388 -2.99 49.13 34.39
C GLY A 388 -3.05 50.15 35.52
N VAL A 389 -2.41 49.81 36.63
CA VAL A 389 -2.18 50.73 37.75
C VAL A 389 -0.78 50.46 38.30
N SER A 390 -0.05 51.52 38.60
CA SER A 390 1.25 51.42 39.24
C SER A 390 1.39 52.50 40.30
N GLY A 391 2.24 52.24 41.28
CA GLY A 391 2.61 53.22 42.28
C GLY A 391 4.00 52.92 42.81
N ASP A 392 4.79 53.98 42.97
CA ASP A 392 6.15 53.92 43.46
C ASP A 392 6.33 54.93 44.60
N TRP A 393 6.94 54.50 45.69
CA TRP A 393 7.27 55.33 46.85
C TRP A 393 8.75 55.28 47.15
N ASN A 394 9.26 56.44 47.58
CA ASN A 394 10.63 56.64 48.00
C ASN A 394 10.59 57.45 49.30
N GLU A 395 10.44 56.75 50.42
CA GLU A 395 10.22 57.34 51.73
C GLU A 395 11.45 57.17 52.62
N SER A 396 11.85 58.24 53.32
CA SER A 396 12.98 58.19 54.26
C SER A 396 12.53 57.65 55.61
N GLY A 397 13.39 56.89 56.29
CA GLY A 397 13.09 56.33 57.61
C GLY A 397 12.86 57.39 58.69
N ASN A 398 12.23 56.98 59.79
CA ASN A 398 11.82 57.90 60.86
C ASN A 398 12.62 57.63 62.16
N ASP A 399 13.39 58.61 62.62
CA ASP A 399 14.22 58.46 63.84
C ASP A 399 13.41 58.37 65.14
N ALA A 400 12.14 58.78 65.14
CA ALA A 400 11.29 58.80 66.33
C ALA A 400 10.55 57.47 66.56
N THR A 401 10.05 56.85 65.49
CA THR A 401 9.26 55.61 65.55
C THR A 401 9.99 54.40 64.97
N GLY A 402 10.96 54.61 64.08
CA GLY A 402 11.59 53.54 63.30
C GLY A 402 10.65 52.88 62.29
N GLU A 403 9.48 53.48 62.05
CA GLU A 403 8.39 52.93 61.24
C GLU A 403 8.10 53.81 60.02
N VAL A 404 7.88 53.18 58.86
CA VAL A 404 7.48 53.82 57.60
C VAL A 404 6.22 53.12 57.06
N PRO A 405 5.01 53.63 57.37
CA PRO A 405 3.76 53.11 56.82
C PRO A 405 3.50 53.68 55.42
N ILE A 406 3.19 52.80 54.46
CA ILE A 406 2.79 53.15 53.10
C ILE A 406 1.46 52.44 52.83
N SER A 407 0.45 53.18 52.38
CA SER A 407 -0.84 52.62 51.99
C SER A 407 -1.48 53.47 50.90
N ALA A 408 -2.03 52.84 49.88
CA ALA A 408 -2.85 53.53 48.90
C ALA A 408 -3.81 52.57 48.18
N GLU A 409 -4.82 53.16 47.55
CA GLU A 409 -5.90 52.49 46.86
C GLU A 409 -6.07 53.07 45.45
N TRP A 410 -6.35 52.20 44.48
CA TRP A 410 -6.61 52.57 43.08
C TRP A 410 -7.82 51.81 42.55
N VAL A 411 -8.38 52.35 41.48
CA VAL A 411 -9.39 51.66 40.67
C VAL A 411 -8.71 51.20 39.39
N LEU A 412 -8.68 49.89 39.16
CA LEU A 412 -8.28 49.28 37.90
C LEU A 412 -9.55 49.07 37.06
N ASN A 413 -9.57 49.60 35.85
CA ASN A 413 -10.64 49.40 34.88
C ASN A 413 -10.12 48.54 33.73
N ILE A 414 -10.56 47.28 33.69
CA ILE A 414 -10.23 46.33 32.63
C ILE A 414 -11.24 46.46 31.50
N GLU A 415 -10.77 46.83 30.32
CA GLU A 415 -11.61 47.02 29.13
C GLU A 415 -12.12 45.68 28.56
N ASP A 416 -13.35 45.70 28.06
CA ASP A 416 -14.05 44.53 27.53
C ASP A 416 -13.94 44.42 26.00
N PHE A 417 -12.92 43.70 25.53
CA PHE A 417 -12.75 43.33 24.12
C PHE A 417 -13.52 42.05 23.72
N GLY A 418 -14.53 41.65 24.50
CA GLY A 418 -15.32 40.44 24.26
C GLY A 418 -14.64 39.15 24.69
N LYS A 419 -13.72 39.22 25.65
CA LYS A 419 -13.02 38.06 26.24
C LYS A 419 -13.64 37.71 27.59
N GLU A 420 -13.79 36.41 27.87
CA GLU A 420 -14.31 35.95 29.16
C GLU A 420 -13.39 36.34 30.32
N THR A 421 -12.07 36.20 30.14
CA THR A 421 -11.06 36.65 31.10
C THR A 421 -9.83 37.20 30.39
N VAL A 422 -9.07 38.05 31.08
CA VAL A 422 -7.78 38.58 30.65
C VAL A 422 -6.69 38.21 31.66
N PHE A 423 -5.44 38.12 31.19
CA PHE A 423 -4.29 37.91 32.06
C PHE A 423 -3.97 39.19 32.81
N VAL A 424 -3.83 39.08 34.13
CA VAL A 424 -3.46 40.17 35.01
C VAL A 424 -2.17 39.78 35.72
N ASP A 425 -1.10 40.47 35.37
CA ASP A 425 0.18 40.37 36.04
C ASP A 425 0.21 41.34 37.21
N ILE A 426 0.63 40.81 38.34
CA ILE A 426 0.77 41.53 39.59
C ILE A 426 2.24 41.47 39.95
N ALA A 427 2.92 42.61 39.91
CA ALA A 427 4.29 42.76 40.37
C ALA A 427 4.32 43.65 41.61
N CYS A 428 5.01 43.20 42.66
CA CYS A 428 5.12 43.93 43.91
C CYS A 428 6.56 43.84 44.42
N ASN A 429 7.16 44.97 44.75
CA ASN A 429 8.54 45.03 45.21
C ASN A 429 8.70 45.99 46.39
N GLU A 430 9.37 45.51 47.42
CA GLU A 430 9.78 46.34 48.55
C GLU A 430 11.24 46.08 48.90
N ARG A 431 12.01 47.15 49.10
CA ARG A 431 13.42 47.09 49.48
C ARG A 431 13.85 48.33 50.23
N SER A 432 14.85 48.20 51.09
CA SER A 432 15.56 49.34 51.67
C SER A 432 16.80 49.71 50.85
N SER A 433 17.36 50.89 51.10
CA SER A 433 18.56 51.40 50.41
C SER A 433 19.83 50.59 50.68
N GLU A 434 19.88 49.82 51.78
CA GLU A 434 20.99 48.91 52.12
C GLU A 434 20.48 47.53 52.52
N TRP A 435 21.20 46.49 52.13
CA TRP A 435 20.82 45.11 52.43
C TRP A 435 20.90 44.81 53.93
N GLY A 436 19.85 44.20 54.49
CA GLY A 436 19.79 43.78 55.91
C GLY A 436 19.31 44.87 56.88
N ILE A 437 18.80 46.00 56.38
CA ILE A 437 18.20 47.07 57.19
C ILE A 437 16.67 47.03 57.08
N GLY A 438 16.01 46.89 58.23
CA GLY A 438 14.55 46.91 58.38
C GLY A 438 13.84 45.64 57.89
N GLU A 439 12.58 45.48 58.30
CA GLU A 439 11.69 44.43 57.83
C GLU A 439 10.38 45.07 57.33
N GLY A 440 10.00 44.75 56.09
CA GLY A 440 8.72 45.13 55.48
C GLY A 440 7.71 43.98 55.56
N SER A 441 6.43 44.34 55.71
CA SER A 441 5.31 43.39 55.67
C SER A 441 4.28 43.86 54.63
N GLY A 442 4.70 43.95 53.37
CA GLY A 442 3.81 44.36 52.29
C GLY A 442 2.67 43.38 52.07
N THR A 443 1.47 43.92 51.90
CA THR A 443 0.23 43.20 51.58
C THR A 443 -0.50 43.90 50.46
N MET A 444 -1.24 43.14 49.68
CA MET A 444 -2.00 43.67 48.57
C MET A 444 -3.27 42.86 48.35
N SER A 445 -4.35 43.57 48.01
CA SER A 445 -5.64 42.97 47.72
C SER A 445 -6.27 43.50 46.44
N VAL A 446 -6.89 42.60 45.69
CA VAL A 446 -7.71 42.89 44.50
C VAL A 446 -9.14 42.45 44.80
N SER A 447 -10.08 43.39 44.76
CA SER A 447 -11.49 43.14 45.11
C SER A 447 -12.47 43.79 44.15
N HIS A 448 -13.64 43.18 43.95
CA HIS A 448 -14.70 43.78 43.17
C HIS A 448 -15.37 44.94 43.94
N PRO A 449 -15.60 46.11 43.32
CA PRO A 449 -16.17 47.28 43.98
C PRO A 449 -17.61 47.05 44.48
N ASP A 450 -18.47 46.40 43.69
CA ASP A 450 -19.89 46.19 44.06
C ASP A 450 -20.17 44.95 44.91
N SER A 451 -19.51 43.81 44.65
CA SER A 451 -19.78 42.55 45.35
C SER A 451 -18.91 42.35 46.59
N GLY A 452 -17.80 43.11 46.73
CA GLY A 452 -16.81 42.92 47.79
C GLY A 452 -16.07 41.59 47.73
N GLN A 453 -16.21 40.84 46.63
CA GLN A 453 -15.50 39.59 46.41
C GLN A 453 -14.00 39.86 46.23
N THR A 454 -13.18 39.24 47.06
CA THR A 454 -11.72 39.32 46.99
C THR A 454 -11.18 38.21 46.09
N PHE A 455 -10.44 38.60 45.05
CA PHE A 455 -9.82 37.67 44.10
C PHE A 455 -8.36 37.38 44.44
N TYR A 456 -7.69 38.34 45.07
CA TYR A 456 -6.34 38.21 45.59
C TYR A 456 -6.25 38.97 46.92
N ASP A 457 -5.65 38.34 47.93
CA ASP A 457 -5.31 38.95 49.22
C ASP A 457 -4.11 38.16 49.78
N GLY A 458 -2.94 38.78 49.72
CA GLY A 458 -1.69 38.09 49.96
C GLY A 458 -0.54 39.02 50.32
N ALA A 459 0.60 38.41 50.65
CA ALA A 459 1.86 39.12 50.80
C ALA A 459 2.29 39.74 49.45
N CYS A 460 3.07 40.81 49.50
CA CYS A 460 3.63 41.49 48.34
C CYS A 460 4.57 40.55 47.56
N GLU A 461 3.99 39.79 46.63
CA GLU A 461 4.66 38.80 45.79
C GLU A 461 4.22 38.94 44.34
N ASN A 462 5.09 38.56 43.42
CA ASN A 462 4.75 38.54 42.00
C ASN A 462 3.84 37.35 41.70
N THR A 463 2.69 37.60 41.08
CA THR A 463 1.75 36.55 40.71
C THR A 463 1.04 36.89 39.40
N VAL A 464 0.41 35.87 38.81
CA VAL A 464 -0.38 35.99 37.59
C VAL A 464 -1.75 35.41 37.89
N MET A 465 -2.80 36.13 37.46
CA MET A 465 -4.18 35.67 37.61
C MET A 465 -5.00 36.01 36.37
N LYS A 466 -6.20 35.44 36.27
CA LYS A 466 -7.16 35.73 35.21
C LYS A 466 -8.38 36.43 35.82
N LEU A 467 -8.74 37.60 35.30
CA LEU A 467 -9.89 38.38 35.75
C LEU A 467 -10.85 38.67 34.60
N GLU A 468 -12.14 38.79 34.87
CA GLU A 468 -13.13 39.22 33.89
C GLU A 468 -12.99 40.73 33.61
N PRO A 469 -13.32 41.23 32.42
CA PRO A 469 -13.39 42.68 32.17
C PRO A 469 -14.34 43.39 33.15
N GLY A 470 -13.95 44.56 33.63
CA GLY A 470 -14.69 45.29 34.66
C GLY A 470 -13.82 46.16 35.57
N GLU A 471 -14.45 46.78 36.56
CA GLU A 471 -13.77 47.63 37.55
C GLU A 471 -13.35 46.82 38.79
N TYR A 472 -12.16 47.09 39.31
CA TYR A 472 -11.57 46.43 40.48
C TYR A 472 -10.92 47.45 41.41
N ASN A 473 -11.11 47.28 42.71
CA ASN A 473 -10.42 48.03 43.75
C ASN A 473 -9.12 47.33 44.13
N ILE A 474 -8.01 48.04 43.96
CA ILE A 474 -6.67 47.61 44.32
C ILE A 474 -6.26 48.35 45.59
N ALA A 475 -5.86 47.62 46.63
CA ALA A 475 -5.30 48.21 47.83
C ALA A 475 -3.90 47.63 48.07
N PHE A 476 -2.92 48.50 48.28
CA PHE A 476 -1.56 48.14 48.67
C PHE A 476 -1.26 48.76 50.03
N SER A 477 -0.69 47.97 50.94
CA SER A 477 -0.20 48.49 52.22
C SER A 477 1.04 47.75 52.68
N THR A 478 2.08 48.49 53.06
CA THR A 478 3.27 47.95 53.72
C THR A 478 3.63 48.78 54.96
N LEU A 479 4.14 48.11 55.98
CA LEU A 479 4.71 48.72 57.17
C LEU A 479 6.15 48.26 57.31
N TRP A 480 7.09 49.18 57.13
CA TRP A 480 8.51 48.92 57.35
C TRP A 480 8.90 49.31 58.77
N THR A 481 9.56 48.40 59.50
CA THR A 481 10.03 48.63 60.87
C THR A 481 11.56 48.53 60.95
N GLY A 482 12.18 49.29 61.86
CA GLY A 482 13.63 49.29 62.07
C GLY A 482 14.44 50.13 61.08
N VAL A 483 13.81 51.09 60.38
CA VAL A 483 14.46 51.98 59.40
C VAL A 483 14.57 53.40 59.97
N ASN A 484 15.80 53.90 60.12
CA ASN A 484 16.10 55.27 60.60
C ASN A 484 16.25 56.26 59.43
N SER A 485 16.39 57.56 59.70
CA SER A 485 16.44 58.61 58.67
C SER A 485 17.65 58.58 57.74
N SER A 486 18.64 57.73 58.02
CA SER A 486 19.81 57.53 57.14
C SER A 486 19.51 56.57 55.98
N TYR A 487 18.37 55.87 56.00
CA TYR A 487 17.98 54.87 55.03
C TYR A 487 16.64 55.18 54.40
N THR A 488 16.46 54.70 53.18
CA THR A 488 15.27 54.94 52.35
C THR A 488 14.58 53.61 52.08
N VAL A 489 13.26 53.59 52.20
CA VAL A 489 12.41 52.48 51.76
C VAL A 489 11.89 52.78 50.35
N PHE A 490 12.12 51.85 49.45
CA PHE A 490 11.53 51.80 48.13
C PHE A 490 10.45 50.74 48.13
N ALA A 491 9.20 51.16 47.98
CA ALA A 491 8.08 50.26 47.74
C ALA A 491 7.49 50.58 46.37
N GLY A 492 7.08 49.56 45.65
CA GLY A 492 6.47 49.70 44.35
C GLY A 492 5.52 48.55 44.08
N PHE A 493 4.49 48.83 43.29
CA PHE A 493 3.66 47.79 42.71
C PHE A 493 3.27 48.20 41.29
N ASN A 494 3.04 47.21 40.44
CA ASN A 494 2.61 47.38 39.07
C ASN A 494 1.64 46.24 38.74
N ILE A 495 0.41 46.59 38.39
CA ILE A 495 -0.61 45.65 37.95
C ILE A 495 -0.93 45.98 36.51
N ILE A 496 -0.83 44.99 35.63
CA ILE A 496 -1.10 45.12 34.20
C ILE A 496 -2.11 44.06 33.81
N ALA A 497 -3.25 44.48 33.27
CA ALA A 497 -4.22 43.64 32.60
C ALA A 497 -3.95 43.68 31.09
N TYR A 498 -3.48 42.57 30.53
CA TYR A 498 -3.10 42.51 29.13
C TYR A 498 -4.32 42.43 28.21
N GLN A 499 -4.25 43.14 27.08
CA GLN A 499 -5.32 43.20 26.08
C GLN A 499 -4.92 42.51 24.77
N PRO A 500 -5.88 42.18 23.88
CA PRO A 500 -5.57 41.60 22.57
C PRO A 500 -4.63 42.47 21.74
N LEU A 501 -3.73 41.82 20.99
CA LEU A 501 -2.85 42.45 20.04
C LEU A 501 -3.67 43.00 18.85
N LEU A 502 -3.50 44.29 18.59
CA LEU A 502 -4.18 45.02 17.52
C LEU A 502 -3.21 45.31 16.38
N ILE A 503 -3.55 44.87 15.16
CA ILE A 503 -2.76 45.12 13.94
C ILE A 503 -3.64 45.84 12.92
N GLY A 504 -3.13 46.94 12.37
CA GLY A 504 -3.82 47.75 11.36
C GLY A 504 -3.77 47.10 9.97
N GLU A 505 -4.55 47.64 9.03
CA GLU A 505 -4.58 47.13 7.64
C GLU A 505 -3.22 47.20 6.92
N ASN A 506 -2.34 48.11 7.34
CA ASN A 506 -0.98 48.24 6.83
C ASN A 506 0.02 47.27 7.52
N GLY A 507 -0.46 46.37 8.38
CA GLY A 507 0.30 45.37 9.10
C GLY A 507 1.03 45.88 10.35
N GLN A 508 1.02 47.18 10.65
CA GLN A 508 1.67 47.74 11.84
C GLN A 508 0.86 47.48 13.12
N ALA A 509 1.54 47.42 14.25
CA ALA A 509 0.86 47.38 15.54
C ALA A 509 0.20 48.73 15.82
N LEU A 510 -1.10 48.72 16.18
CA LEU A 510 -1.83 49.95 16.46
C LEU A 510 -1.54 50.45 17.87
N ASN A 511 -1.02 51.67 18.02
CA ASN A 511 -0.81 52.27 19.32
C ASN A 511 -2.05 53.08 19.77
N ARG A 512 -2.71 52.63 20.84
CA ARG A 512 -3.89 53.26 21.44
C ARG A 512 -3.57 54.61 22.11
N ASP A 513 -2.35 54.79 22.60
CA ASP A 513 -1.91 56.05 23.22
C ASP A 513 -1.57 57.14 22.19
N ASP A 514 -1.64 56.82 20.90
CA ASP A 514 -1.52 57.79 19.80
C ASP A 514 -2.87 58.04 19.12
N PRO A 515 -3.74 58.87 19.74
CA PRO A 515 -5.06 59.17 19.19
C PRO A 515 -4.98 59.92 17.86
N THR A 516 -3.87 60.61 17.58
CA THR A 516 -3.68 61.37 16.35
C THR A 516 -3.50 60.49 15.11
N ASN A 517 -2.84 59.34 15.24
CA ASN A 517 -2.70 58.41 14.12
C ASN A 517 -3.93 57.51 13.93
N LEU A 518 -4.56 57.08 15.01
CA LEU A 518 -5.79 56.27 14.91
C LEU A 518 -6.94 57.04 14.25
N THR A 519 -7.14 58.30 14.65
CA THR A 519 -8.16 59.16 14.05
C THR A 519 -7.87 59.54 12.59
N ARG A 520 -6.60 59.58 12.19
CA ARG A 520 -6.18 59.85 10.79
C ARG A 520 -6.39 58.65 9.88
N ALA A 521 -6.36 57.44 10.44
CA ALA A 521 -6.65 56.19 9.76
C ALA A 521 -8.15 55.86 9.71
N ASP A 522 -9.02 56.78 10.14
CA ASP A 522 -10.48 56.57 10.31
C ASP A 522 -10.83 55.40 11.27
N ILE A 523 -9.90 55.01 12.15
CA ILE A 523 -10.11 53.98 13.17
C ILE A 523 -10.66 54.68 14.43
N GLY A 524 -11.86 54.31 14.86
CA GLY A 524 -12.47 54.82 16.09
C GLY A 524 -11.67 54.44 17.34
N LEU A 525 -11.69 55.30 18.36
CA LEU A 525 -11.08 55.04 19.68
C LEU A 525 -11.98 54.19 20.60
N ASP A 526 -13.21 53.92 20.16
CA ASP A 526 -14.13 53.03 20.87
C ASP A 526 -13.71 51.56 20.71
N ILE A 527 -14.04 50.76 21.71
CA ILE A 527 -13.69 49.33 21.74
C ILE A 527 -14.29 48.57 20.56
N ALA A 528 -15.48 48.95 20.07
CA ALA A 528 -16.09 48.26 18.94
C ALA A 528 -15.26 48.43 17.66
N SER A 529 -14.72 49.62 17.41
CA SER A 529 -13.84 49.92 16.29
C SER A 529 -12.45 49.25 16.41
N LEU A 530 -11.91 49.14 17.63
CA LEU A 530 -10.63 48.47 17.89
C LEU A 530 -10.75 46.94 17.85
N SER A 531 -11.91 46.39 18.26
CA SER A 531 -12.15 44.95 18.28
C SER A 531 -12.07 44.29 16.90
N SER A 532 -12.33 45.02 15.81
CA SER A 532 -12.19 44.49 14.45
C SER A 532 -10.73 44.30 14.00
N HIS A 533 -9.78 44.83 14.76
CA HIS A 533 -8.35 44.78 14.48
C HIS A 533 -7.61 43.78 15.38
N MET A 534 -8.34 43.02 16.21
CA MET A 534 -7.77 41.92 16.98
C MET A 534 -7.23 40.85 16.03
N VAL A 535 -6.07 40.29 16.38
CA VAL A 535 -5.42 39.28 15.56
C VAL A 535 -5.79 37.88 16.01
N GLU A 536 -6.47 37.13 15.15
CA GLU A 536 -6.64 35.68 15.30
C GLU A 536 -5.25 35.02 15.25
N ASN A 537 -4.97 34.15 16.22
CA ASN A 537 -3.68 33.49 16.32
C ASN A 537 -3.57 32.35 15.28
N PRO A 538 -2.71 32.46 14.25
CA PRO A 538 -2.55 31.42 13.25
C PRO A 538 -1.89 30.15 13.82
N THR A 539 -1.37 30.21 15.05
CA THR A 539 -0.70 29.12 15.75
C THR A 539 -1.48 28.60 16.95
N TYR A 540 -2.76 28.97 17.06
CA TYR A 540 -3.66 28.38 18.04
C TYR A 540 -3.70 26.84 17.88
N HIS A 541 -3.54 26.12 19.00
CA HIS A 541 -3.44 24.65 19.05
C HIS A 541 -2.31 24.05 18.21
N LYS A 542 -1.24 24.80 17.96
CA LYS A 542 -0.04 24.29 17.30
C LYS A 542 1.03 23.96 18.33
N ASN A 543 1.45 22.69 18.36
CA ASN A 543 2.50 22.23 19.27
C ASN A 543 3.84 22.92 18.93
N PRO A 544 4.48 23.66 19.87
CA PRO A 544 5.83 24.19 19.70
C PRO A 544 6.86 23.11 19.35
N LYS A 545 6.68 21.89 19.85
CA LYS A 545 7.47 20.69 19.55
C LYS A 545 6.86 19.84 18.43
N SER A 546 6.03 20.42 17.57
CA SER A 546 5.29 19.69 16.51
C SER A 546 6.20 18.91 15.57
N LEU A 547 7.39 19.44 15.26
CA LEU A 547 8.36 18.73 14.42
C LEU A 547 8.88 17.47 15.12
N ASP A 548 9.20 17.55 16.42
CA ASP A 548 9.64 16.41 17.21
C ASP A 548 8.55 15.36 17.34
N ALA A 549 7.32 15.78 17.61
CA ALA A 549 6.17 14.89 17.68
C ALA A 549 5.96 14.11 16.37
N LYS A 550 6.01 14.81 15.22
CA LYS A 550 5.88 14.21 13.89
C LYS A 550 7.01 13.23 13.58
N LEU A 551 8.24 13.58 13.93
CA LEU A 551 9.38 12.72 13.66
C LEU A 551 9.38 11.49 14.58
N ILE A 552 9.01 11.61 15.86
CA ILE A 552 8.81 10.48 16.77
C ILE A 552 7.74 9.53 16.20
N TYR A 553 6.61 10.06 15.74
CA TYR A 553 5.59 9.30 15.04
C TYR A 553 6.14 8.55 13.81
N SER A 554 7.03 9.20 13.04
CA SER A 554 7.58 8.66 11.81
C SER A 554 8.49 7.44 12.01
N LEU A 555 9.02 7.26 13.22
CA LEU A 555 9.85 6.11 13.60
C LEU A 555 9.07 4.78 13.61
N PHE A 556 7.75 4.83 13.70
CA PHE A 556 6.94 3.62 13.94
C PHE A 556 5.97 3.34 12.80
N ILE A 557 4.90 4.13 12.68
CA ILE A 557 3.77 3.80 11.79
C ILE A 557 4.17 3.86 10.31
N PRO A 558 4.88 4.88 9.81
CA PRO A 558 5.31 4.93 8.41
C PRO A 558 6.24 3.78 8.02
N CYS A 559 7.06 3.27 8.95
CA CYS A 559 7.91 2.10 8.72
C CYS A 559 7.07 0.86 8.41
N LEU A 560 5.94 0.68 9.10
CA LEU A 560 4.97 -0.39 8.80
C LEU A 560 4.33 -0.22 7.42
N GLY A 561 4.16 1.02 6.95
CA GLY A 561 3.72 1.31 5.58
C GLY A 561 4.69 0.82 4.51
N VAL A 562 5.99 1.05 4.69
CA VAL A 562 7.04 0.49 3.81
C VAL A 562 6.98 -1.04 3.84
N GLY A 563 6.84 -1.64 5.03
CA GLY A 563 6.66 -3.08 5.18
C GLY A 563 5.45 -3.61 4.42
N ALA A 564 4.30 -2.94 4.51
CA ALA A 564 3.07 -3.33 3.83
C ALA A 564 3.22 -3.32 2.30
N VAL A 565 3.93 -2.34 1.73
CA VAL A 565 4.24 -2.28 0.30
C VAL A 565 5.09 -3.49 -0.11
N VAL A 566 6.18 -3.75 0.62
CA VAL A 566 7.06 -4.89 0.34
C VAL A 566 6.31 -6.21 0.44
N PHE A 567 5.49 -6.39 1.48
CA PHE A 567 4.67 -7.59 1.63
C PHE A 567 3.74 -7.83 0.43
N MET A 568 3.05 -6.78 -0.03
CA MET A 568 2.17 -6.89 -1.20
C MET A 568 2.94 -7.17 -2.49
N LEU A 569 4.07 -6.50 -2.71
CA LEU A 569 4.91 -6.73 -3.88
C LEU A 569 5.44 -8.16 -3.90
N MET A 570 6.02 -8.64 -2.80
CA MET A 570 6.53 -10.01 -2.70
C MET A 570 5.41 -11.04 -2.91
N ARG A 571 4.22 -10.80 -2.36
CA ARG A 571 3.06 -11.69 -2.58
C ARG A 571 2.53 -11.66 -4.01
N SER A 572 2.62 -10.53 -4.72
CA SER A 572 2.27 -10.45 -6.14
C SER A 572 3.29 -11.16 -7.04
N MET A 573 4.57 -11.10 -6.68
CA MET A 573 5.67 -11.78 -7.36
C MET A 573 5.73 -13.27 -7.05
N ALA A 574 5.10 -13.72 -5.95
CA ALA A 574 4.85 -15.13 -5.64
C ALA A 574 3.77 -15.75 -6.55
N ARG A 575 3.87 -15.49 -7.86
CA ARG A 575 3.08 -16.13 -8.92
C ARG A 575 4.05 -16.71 -9.94
N GLY A 576 4.03 -18.04 -10.05
CA GLY A 576 4.91 -18.84 -10.92
C GLY A 576 4.79 -20.32 -10.55
N TYR A 577 5.19 -21.22 -11.43
CA TYR A 577 5.05 -22.68 -11.21
C TYR A 577 5.73 -23.16 -9.93
N GLU A 578 6.86 -22.55 -9.53
CA GLU A 578 7.56 -22.83 -8.27
C GLU A 578 6.68 -22.52 -7.02
N TYR A 579 5.77 -21.55 -7.10
CA TYR A 579 4.82 -21.28 -6.02
C TYR A 579 3.68 -22.30 -6.01
N GLU A 580 3.13 -22.64 -7.19
CA GLU A 580 2.02 -23.58 -7.33
C GLU A 580 2.36 -24.95 -6.75
N MET A 581 3.59 -25.43 -6.92
CA MET A 581 3.95 -26.76 -6.43
C MET A 581 4.74 -26.79 -5.13
N ASN A 582 5.06 -25.63 -4.56
CA ASN A 582 5.27 -25.50 -3.11
C ASN A 582 3.98 -25.73 -2.29
N LYS A 583 2.79 -25.75 -2.93
CA LYS A 583 1.54 -26.21 -2.29
C LYS A 583 1.49 -27.74 -2.11
N CYS A 584 2.30 -28.51 -2.85
CA CYS A 584 2.30 -29.97 -2.79
C CYS A 584 2.85 -30.47 -1.45
N TYR A 585 2.11 -31.37 -0.78
CA TYR A 585 2.55 -32.00 0.48
C TYR A 585 2.75 -33.53 0.37
N GLY A 586 2.72 -34.09 -0.85
CA GLY A 586 3.05 -35.50 -1.10
C GLY A 586 1.97 -36.50 -0.68
N CYS A 587 0.71 -36.25 -1.03
CA CYS A 587 -0.41 -37.15 -0.72
C CYS A 587 -0.66 -38.27 -1.74
N ASP A 588 0.07 -38.28 -2.86
CA ASP A 588 0.04 -39.27 -3.94
C ASP A 588 -1.29 -39.46 -4.70
N LEU A 589 -2.34 -38.70 -4.40
CA LEU A 589 -3.62 -38.77 -5.14
C LEU A 589 -3.49 -38.48 -6.64
N CYS A 590 -2.60 -37.56 -7.01
CA CYS A 590 -2.33 -37.24 -8.41
C CYS A 590 -1.58 -38.37 -9.15
N ASP A 591 -0.85 -39.22 -8.42
CA ASP A 591 -0.18 -40.41 -8.94
C ASP A 591 -1.20 -41.52 -9.23
N ASP A 592 -2.13 -41.75 -8.29
CA ASP A 592 -3.22 -42.71 -8.45
C ASP A 592 -4.18 -42.36 -9.59
N ALA A 593 -4.45 -41.07 -9.78
CA ALA A 593 -5.30 -40.59 -10.88
C ALA A 593 -4.58 -40.54 -12.24
N CYS A 594 -3.27 -40.79 -12.31
CA CYS A 594 -2.51 -40.63 -13.54
C CYS A 594 -2.67 -41.83 -14.50
N PRO A 595 -3.26 -41.65 -15.70
CA PRO A 595 -3.49 -42.75 -16.65
C PRO A 595 -2.21 -43.35 -17.23
N VAL A 596 -1.09 -42.61 -17.21
CA VAL A 596 0.22 -43.07 -17.70
C VAL A 596 0.72 -44.30 -16.93
N ARG A 597 0.24 -44.51 -15.69
CA ARG A 597 0.59 -45.66 -14.84
C ARG A 597 0.29 -47.01 -15.49
N LEU A 598 -0.68 -47.08 -16.40
CA LEU A 598 -1.08 -48.35 -17.02
C LEU A 598 -0.04 -48.93 -17.96
N PHE A 599 0.80 -48.08 -18.55
CA PHE A 599 1.76 -48.50 -19.57
C PHE A 599 3.19 -48.12 -19.24
N ASN A 600 3.41 -47.26 -18.25
CA ASN A 600 4.72 -47.00 -17.71
C ASN A 600 4.79 -47.58 -16.29
N ALA A 601 5.45 -48.74 -16.15
CA ALA A 601 5.49 -49.55 -14.92
C ALA A 601 6.34 -48.95 -13.78
N GLY A 602 6.52 -47.62 -13.74
CA GLY A 602 7.29 -46.92 -12.72
C GLY A 602 6.54 -46.74 -11.41
N ASP A 603 7.23 -46.93 -10.27
CA ASP A 603 6.72 -46.72 -8.92
C ASP A 603 6.90 -45.24 -8.51
N LYS A 604 5.77 -44.55 -8.31
CA LYS A 604 5.50 -43.34 -7.50
C LYS A 604 6.22 -42.01 -7.83
N LEU A 605 5.40 -40.99 -8.09
CA LEU A 605 5.58 -39.53 -7.87
C LEU A 605 6.15 -38.61 -8.99
N ASN A 606 6.61 -39.09 -10.14
CA ASN A 606 7.93 -38.59 -10.50
C ASN A 606 8.19 -37.95 -11.89
N ILE A 607 7.23 -37.88 -12.85
CA ILE A 607 7.44 -36.99 -14.03
C ILE A 607 7.51 -35.53 -13.59
N ILE A 608 6.51 -35.07 -12.86
CA ILE A 608 6.39 -33.65 -12.51
C ILE A 608 7.37 -33.29 -11.38
N TYR A 609 7.45 -34.13 -10.33
CA TYR A 609 8.32 -33.92 -9.18
C TYR A 609 9.81 -34.14 -9.48
N ASN A 610 10.21 -35.11 -10.31
CA ASN A 610 11.62 -35.23 -10.69
C ASN A 610 12.03 -34.17 -11.70
N THR A 611 11.19 -33.86 -12.70
CA THR A 611 11.47 -32.73 -13.60
C THR A 611 11.58 -31.43 -12.79
N TRP A 612 10.90 -31.31 -11.65
CA TRP A 612 11.05 -30.19 -10.71
C TRP A 612 12.40 -30.23 -10.00
N ASN A 613 12.81 -31.38 -9.46
CA ASN A 613 14.10 -31.56 -8.78
C ASN A 613 15.29 -31.66 -9.76
N ASN A 614 15.02 -31.60 -11.06
CA ASN A 614 15.99 -31.85 -12.13
C ASN A 614 16.64 -33.24 -12.02
N GLU A 615 15.88 -34.18 -11.46
CA GLU A 615 16.19 -35.61 -11.43
C GLU A 615 15.57 -36.25 -12.68
N ASP A 616 16.22 -37.27 -13.23
CA ASP A 616 15.71 -38.05 -14.37
C ASP A 616 15.46 -39.47 -13.87
N ASP A 617 14.19 -39.88 -13.83
CA ASP A 617 13.75 -41.24 -13.50
C ASP A 617 13.61 -42.15 -14.72
N GLY A 618 13.88 -41.63 -15.92
CA GLY A 618 13.68 -42.34 -17.17
C GLY A 618 12.23 -42.33 -17.67
N VAL A 619 11.30 -41.59 -17.05
CA VAL A 619 9.94 -41.38 -17.59
C VAL A 619 9.91 -40.06 -18.39
N PRO A 620 9.75 -40.12 -19.73
CA PRO A 620 9.76 -38.90 -20.54
C PRO A 620 8.63 -37.94 -20.15
N LEU A 621 8.93 -36.64 -20.00
CA LEU A 621 7.91 -35.58 -19.81
C LEU A 621 6.78 -35.63 -20.85
N TYR A 622 7.12 -36.12 -22.03
CA TYR A 622 6.23 -36.29 -23.17
C TYR A 622 5.33 -37.53 -23.12
N SER A 623 5.48 -38.39 -22.12
CA SER A 623 4.49 -39.43 -21.78
C SER A 623 3.25 -38.83 -21.09
N CYS A 624 3.34 -37.62 -20.55
CA CYS A 624 2.18 -36.93 -19.96
C CYS A 624 1.11 -36.66 -21.03
N LEU A 625 -0.12 -37.12 -20.79
CA LEU A 625 -1.26 -36.94 -21.70
C LEU A 625 -1.93 -35.56 -21.57
N THR A 626 -1.44 -34.69 -20.67
CA THR A 626 -2.00 -33.34 -20.39
C THR A 626 -3.52 -33.34 -20.15
N CYS A 627 -4.04 -34.43 -19.58
CA CYS A 627 -5.47 -34.69 -19.47
C CYS A 627 -6.13 -34.08 -18.23
N SER A 628 -5.40 -33.34 -17.38
CA SER A 628 -5.87 -32.70 -16.14
C SER A 628 -6.39 -33.63 -15.03
N ALA A 629 -6.25 -34.95 -15.14
CA ALA A 629 -6.69 -35.87 -14.08
C ALA A 629 -5.97 -35.59 -12.74
N CYS A 630 -4.67 -35.30 -12.78
CA CYS A 630 -3.88 -34.94 -11.61
C CYS A 630 -4.27 -33.58 -10.99
N SER A 631 -4.58 -32.59 -11.81
CA SER A 631 -5.05 -31.26 -11.36
C SER A 631 -6.38 -31.40 -10.61
N ASN A 632 -7.31 -32.20 -11.13
CA ASN A 632 -8.63 -32.41 -10.54
C ASN A 632 -8.56 -33.26 -9.25
N ALA A 633 -7.68 -34.27 -9.21
CA ALA A 633 -7.48 -35.09 -8.02
C ALA A 633 -6.73 -34.36 -6.88
N CYS A 634 -6.14 -33.19 -7.13
CA CYS A 634 -5.27 -32.51 -6.17
C CYS A 634 -6.07 -31.76 -5.09
N PRO A 635 -5.96 -32.14 -3.80
CA PRO A 635 -6.68 -31.46 -2.72
C PRO A 635 -6.15 -30.04 -2.44
N GLN A 636 -4.96 -29.69 -2.93
CA GLN A 636 -4.37 -28.36 -2.81
C GLN A 636 -4.59 -27.48 -4.04
N LEU A 637 -5.28 -28.01 -5.06
CA LEU A 637 -5.53 -27.33 -6.33
C LEU A 637 -4.21 -26.85 -6.97
N VAL A 638 -3.22 -27.74 -7.00
CA VAL A 638 -1.97 -27.51 -7.74
C VAL A 638 -2.30 -27.58 -9.24
N ASP A 639 -1.97 -26.51 -9.96
CA ASP A 639 -2.13 -26.46 -11.41
C ASP A 639 -0.95 -27.16 -12.11
N TYR A 640 -1.09 -28.48 -12.29
CA TYR A 640 -0.11 -29.30 -12.99
C TYR A 640 -0.07 -29.04 -14.49
N ASP A 641 -1.18 -28.57 -15.06
CA ASP A 641 -1.32 -28.34 -16.49
C ASP A 641 -0.43 -27.18 -16.95
N SER A 642 -0.47 -26.06 -16.23
CA SER A 642 0.42 -24.91 -16.45
C SER A 642 1.90 -25.30 -16.30
N TYR A 643 2.23 -26.18 -15.35
CA TYR A 643 3.59 -26.66 -15.17
C TYR A 643 4.09 -27.46 -16.39
N VAL A 644 3.28 -28.39 -16.89
CA VAL A 644 3.66 -29.22 -18.04
C VAL A 644 3.81 -28.37 -19.31
N ASP A 645 2.91 -27.42 -19.52
CA ASP A 645 2.96 -26.45 -20.63
C ASP A 645 4.30 -25.68 -20.62
N MET A 646 4.60 -24.99 -19.51
CA MET A 646 5.85 -24.23 -19.34
C MET A 646 7.10 -25.12 -19.45
N ARG A 647 7.07 -26.33 -18.88
CA ARG A 647 8.25 -27.22 -18.94
C ARG A 647 8.54 -27.70 -20.35
N ARG A 648 7.52 -28.03 -21.13
CA ARG A 648 7.70 -28.46 -22.54
C ARG A 648 8.22 -27.31 -23.39
N ALA A 649 7.74 -26.09 -23.18
CA ALA A 649 8.22 -24.89 -23.88
C ALA A 649 9.72 -24.60 -23.65
N LEU A 650 10.26 -25.00 -22.50
CA LEU A 650 11.68 -24.81 -22.15
C LEU A 650 12.61 -25.88 -22.74
N ILE A 651 12.08 -26.95 -23.36
CA ILE A 651 12.91 -28.03 -23.92
C ILE A 651 13.53 -27.59 -25.24
N VAL A 652 14.87 -27.49 -25.23
CA VAL A 652 15.65 -27.16 -26.43
C VAL A 652 15.64 -28.34 -27.40
N GLY A 653 15.24 -28.09 -28.65
CA GLY A 653 15.14 -29.12 -29.71
C GLY A 653 13.72 -29.63 -29.94
N GLY A 654 12.75 -29.18 -29.15
CA GLY A 654 11.34 -29.56 -29.30
C GLY A 654 11.03 -30.98 -28.82
N PRO A 655 9.81 -31.47 -29.05
CA PRO A 655 9.39 -32.79 -28.62
C PRO A 655 10.18 -33.91 -29.33
N PRO A 656 10.55 -34.99 -28.63
CA PRO A 656 11.32 -36.08 -29.21
C PRO A 656 10.50 -36.85 -30.24
N ALA A 657 11.08 -37.09 -31.42
CA ALA A 657 10.43 -37.78 -32.53
C ALA A 657 9.93 -39.20 -32.19
N SER A 658 10.53 -39.87 -31.19
CA SER A 658 10.09 -41.19 -30.73
C SER A 658 8.69 -41.17 -30.10
N ASN A 659 8.26 -40.01 -29.61
CA ASN A 659 7.00 -39.82 -28.92
C ASN A 659 6.05 -38.96 -29.77
N ILE A 660 6.23 -38.88 -31.09
CA ILE A 660 5.27 -38.24 -31.99
C ILE A 660 5.05 -39.20 -33.16
N PRO A 661 3.98 -40.01 -33.16
CA PRO A 661 3.61 -40.86 -34.30
C PRO A 661 3.43 -40.09 -35.62
N HIS A 662 3.04 -38.81 -35.58
CA HIS A 662 2.74 -37.99 -36.78
C HIS A 662 3.76 -36.87 -36.99
N THR A 663 5.05 -37.22 -37.09
CA THR A 663 6.13 -36.23 -37.32
C THR A 663 5.97 -35.44 -38.62
N VAL A 664 5.31 -36.00 -39.64
CA VAL A 664 5.02 -35.30 -40.90
C VAL A 664 4.00 -34.20 -40.67
N LEU A 665 2.85 -34.51 -40.05
CA LEU A 665 1.83 -33.51 -39.71
C LEU A 665 2.40 -32.40 -38.82
N GLN A 666 3.25 -32.73 -37.85
CA GLN A 666 3.95 -31.73 -37.05
C GLN A 666 4.78 -30.77 -37.92
N ALA A 667 5.54 -31.31 -38.89
CA ALA A 667 6.36 -30.50 -39.81
C ALA A 667 5.49 -29.67 -40.78
N VAL A 668 4.36 -30.21 -41.24
CA VAL A 668 3.38 -29.48 -42.07
C VAL A 668 2.84 -28.29 -41.30
N LEU A 669 2.40 -28.48 -40.06
CA LEU A 669 1.86 -27.41 -39.22
C LEU A 669 2.91 -26.35 -38.89
N ALA A 670 4.16 -26.75 -38.66
CA ALA A 670 5.27 -25.80 -38.49
C ALA A 670 5.52 -24.99 -39.78
N ALA A 671 5.44 -25.61 -40.95
CA ALA A 671 5.58 -24.91 -42.22
C ALA A 671 4.38 -23.98 -42.50
N GLU A 672 3.15 -24.43 -42.22
CA GLU A 672 1.93 -23.61 -42.36
C GLU A 672 1.94 -22.39 -41.44
N ALA A 673 2.62 -22.44 -40.30
CA ALA A 673 2.72 -21.33 -39.36
C ALA A 673 3.56 -20.15 -39.91
N GLU A 674 4.46 -20.38 -40.87
CA GLU A 674 5.27 -19.31 -41.44
C GLU A 674 4.44 -18.31 -42.25
N GLU A 675 4.74 -17.01 -42.11
CA GLU A 675 3.99 -15.92 -42.74
C GLU A 675 3.98 -16.02 -44.28
N GLU A 676 5.02 -16.61 -44.88
CA GLU A 676 5.09 -16.84 -46.33
C GLU A 676 3.96 -17.74 -46.85
N ARG A 677 3.40 -18.59 -45.97
CA ARG A 677 2.28 -19.47 -46.28
C ARG A 677 0.92 -18.81 -46.11
N ASP A 678 0.84 -17.59 -45.57
CA ASP A 678 -0.43 -16.87 -45.42
C ASP A 678 -1.15 -16.66 -46.76
N ALA A 679 -0.38 -16.54 -47.85
CA ALA A 679 -0.90 -16.38 -49.21
C ALA A 679 -1.56 -17.64 -49.79
N ASP A 680 -1.33 -18.81 -49.17
CA ASP A 680 -1.95 -20.08 -49.58
C ASP A 680 -3.42 -20.17 -49.09
N PHE A 681 -3.88 -19.23 -48.26
CA PHE A 681 -5.22 -19.18 -47.67
C PHE A 681 -6.00 -17.94 -48.17
N ILE A 682 -7.32 -18.10 -48.32
CA ILE A 682 -8.22 -17.07 -48.89
C ILE A 682 -8.28 -15.85 -47.96
N SER A 683 -8.25 -14.64 -48.54
CA SER A 683 -8.34 -13.36 -47.82
C SER A 683 -9.69 -13.22 -47.08
N VAL A 684 -9.81 -12.28 -46.13
CA VAL A 684 -11.11 -12.05 -45.46
C VAL A 684 -12.12 -11.46 -46.43
N GLU A 685 -11.64 -10.61 -47.34
CA GLU A 685 -12.45 -9.90 -48.31
C GLU A 685 -13.01 -10.82 -49.40
N ASP A 686 -12.29 -11.90 -49.72
CA ASP A 686 -12.66 -12.85 -50.77
C ASP A 686 -13.38 -14.10 -50.25
N TYR A 687 -13.40 -14.34 -48.94
CA TYR A 687 -14.04 -15.51 -48.36
C TYR A 687 -15.56 -15.28 -48.17
N PRO A 688 -16.44 -16.21 -48.61
CA PRO A 688 -17.88 -16.01 -48.61
C PRO A 688 -18.49 -16.18 -47.21
N ILE A 689 -18.31 -15.20 -46.33
CA ILE A 689 -18.88 -15.17 -44.98
C ILE A 689 -20.19 -14.39 -45.01
N ASP A 690 -21.31 -15.09 -44.91
CA ASP A 690 -22.67 -14.55 -45.03
C ASP A 690 -23.48 -14.64 -43.72
N SER A 691 -22.90 -15.18 -42.65
CA SER A 691 -23.52 -15.33 -41.32
C SER A 691 -22.70 -14.65 -40.22
N SER A 692 -23.37 -14.25 -39.13
CA SER A 692 -22.70 -13.83 -37.89
C SER A 692 -22.13 -15.00 -37.09
N ILE A 693 -22.40 -16.24 -37.51
CA ILE A 693 -21.96 -17.48 -36.85
C ILE A 693 -20.96 -18.18 -37.77
N GLY A 694 -19.76 -18.44 -37.27
CA GLY A 694 -18.74 -19.23 -37.95
C GLY A 694 -18.60 -20.63 -37.34
N TYR A 695 -18.47 -21.66 -38.17
CA TYR A 695 -18.20 -23.04 -37.73
C TYR A 695 -16.80 -23.50 -38.16
N TYR A 696 -16.01 -23.92 -37.18
CA TYR A 696 -14.69 -24.52 -37.40
C TYR A 696 -14.72 -26.02 -37.06
N PRO A 697 -14.51 -26.92 -38.05
CA PRO A 697 -14.64 -28.36 -37.86
C PRO A 697 -13.49 -29.00 -37.06
N GLY A 698 -12.40 -28.24 -36.82
CA GLY A 698 -11.26 -28.73 -36.07
C GLY A 698 -10.28 -29.53 -36.92
N CYS A 699 -9.68 -30.56 -36.31
CA CYS A 699 -8.61 -31.36 -36.94
C CYS A 699 -9.12 -32.32 -38.03
N VAL A 700 -10.42 -32.39 -38.31
CA VAL A 700 -11.02 -33.34 -39.26
C VAL A 700 -10.38 -33.23 -40.65
N ASP A 701 -10.25 -32.01 -41.18
CA ASP A 701 -9.60 -31.73 -42.47
C ASP A 701 -8.12 -32.14 -42.54
N TYR A 702 -7.43 -32.19 -41.39
CA TYR A 702 -6.03 -32.61 -41.28
C TYR A 702 -5.91 -34.13 -41.13
N LEU A 703 -6.82 -34.73 -40.37
CA LEU A 703 -6.88 -36.16 -40.17
C LEU A 703 -7.30 -36.88 -41.46
N ASP A 704 -8.22 -36.31 -42.25
CA ASP A 704 -8.65 -36.87 -43.54
C ASP A 704 -7.52 -36.95 -44.58
N GLN A 705 -6.53 -36.05 -44.52
CA GLN A 705 -5.44 -36.04 -45.50
C GLN A 705 -4.31 -37.04 -45.21
N GLU A 706 -4.15 -37.50 -43.95
CA GLU A 706 -3.06 -38.41 -43.57
C GLU A 706 -3.53 -39.76 -42.96
N MET A 707 -4.79 -39.91 -42.53
CA MET A 707 -5.22 -41.03 -41.67
C MET A 707 -6.12 -42.05 -42.39
N ILE A 708 -5.57 -43.24 -42.68
CA ILE A 708 -6.27 -44.43 -43.23
C ILE A 708 -7.02 -45.19 -42.11
N PHE A 709 -7.55 -44.49 -41.09
CA PHE A 709 -7.97 -45.11 -39.82
C PHE A 709 -9.49 -45.05 -39.54
N SER A 710 -10.34 -45.21 -40.54
CA SER A 710 -11.77 -45.52 -40.33
C SER A 710 -12.17 -46.75 -41.14
N HIS A 711 -12.83 -47.73 -40.52
CA HIS A 711 -13.40 -48.91 -41.20
C HIS A 711 -14.59 -48.54 -42.12
N VAL A 712 -15.10 -47.32 -41.99
CA VAL A 712 -16.11 -46.71 -42.85
C VAL A 712 -15.48 -46.09 -44.11
N ASN A 713 -14.15 -45.96 -44.14
CA ASN A 713 -13.37 -45.42 -45.25
C ASN A 713 -12.77 -46.58 -46.05
N GLU A 714 -13.54 -47.16 -46.99
CA GLU A 714 -13.10 -48.18 -47.97
C GLU A 714 -12.10 -47.62 -49.02
N GLY A 715 -11.10 -46.84 -48.59
CA GLY A 715 -10.16 -46.15 -49.48
C GLY A 715 -10.64 -44.78 -49.98
N GLU A 716 -11.74 -44.25 -49.43
CA GLU A 716 -12.22 -42.88 -49.64
C GLU A 716 -12.09 -42.05 -48.36
N MET A 717 -11.71 -40.78 -48.49
CA MET A 717 -11.55 -39.83 -47.37
C MET A 717 -12.94 -39.44 -46.81
N ASN A 718 -13.36 -40.00 -45.67
CA ASN A 718 -14.61 -39.60 -45.03
C ASN A 718 -14.58 -39.66 -43.48
N LEU A 719 -13.87 -38.72 -42.84
CA LEU A 719 -14.27 -38.18 -41.52
C LEU A 719 -15.32 -37.05 -41.67
N GLY A 720 -15.72 -36.77 -42.92
CA GLY A 720 -16.63 -35.73 -43.38
C GLY A 720 -18.08 -35.83 -42.92
N ASP A 721 -18.49 -36.92 -42.27
CA ASP A 721 -19.80 -36.99 -41.61
C ASP A 721 -19.91 -35.97 -40.47
N ALA A 722 -18.87 -35.67 -39.68
CA ALA A 722 -19.02 -34.77 -38.52
C ALA A 722 -19.33 -33.32 -38.92
N THR A 723 -18.63 -32.79 -39.93
CA THR A 723 -18.88 -31.46 -40.49
C THR A 723 -20.22 -31.42 -41.21
N THR A 724 -20.48 -32.40 -42.08
CA THR A 724 -21.78 -32.50 -42.79
C THR A 724 -22.93 -32.60 -41.80
N SER A 725 -22.79 -33.43 -40.76
CA SER A 725 -23.77 -33.60 -39.68
C SER A 725 -24.00 -32.30 -38.92
N ALA A 726 -22.95 -31.54 -38.60
CA ALA A 726 -23.12 -30.24 -37.97
C ALA A 726 -23.98 -29.31 -38.84
N PHE A 727 -23.71 -29.24 -40.14
CA PHE A 727 -24.54 -28.48 -41.09
C PHE A 727 -25.95 -29.03 -41.23
N THR A 728 -26.15 -30.36 -41.26
CA THR A 728 -27.49 -30.97 -41.22
C THR A 728 -28.29 -30.51 -40.01
N LEU A 729 -27.65 -30.44 -38.83
CA LEU A 729 -28.31 -29.93 -37.61
C LEU A 729 -28.56 -28.42 -37.68
N PHE A 730 -27.62 -27.63 -38.20
CA PHE A 730 -27.81 -26.18 -38.37
C PHE A 730 -28.93 -25.85 -39.37
N GLU A 731 -29.03 -26.60 -40.46
CA GLU A 731 -30.11 -26.52 -41.44
C GLU A 731 -31.47 -26.89 -40.82
N GLU A 732 -31.53 -27.96 -40.01
CA GLU A 732 -32.75 -28.34 -39.28
C GLU A 732 -33.19 -27.25 -38.28
N MET A 733 -32.26 -26.47 -37.74
CA MET A 733 -32.54 -25.31 -36.87
C MET A 733 -32.88 -24.03 -37.64
N GLU A 734 -32.82 -24.04 -38.97
CA GLU A 734 -32.93 -22.85 -39.82
C GLU A 734 -31.92 -21.75 -39.42
N LYS A 735 -30.67 -22.16 -39.10
CA LYS A 735 -29.57 -21.25 -38.75
C LYS A 735 -28.55 -21.16 -39.88
N ASP A 736 -28.37 -19.97 -40.43
CA ASP A 736 -27.27 -19.69 -41.34
C ASP A 736 -25.94 -19.74 -40.57
N VAL A 737 -25.00 -20.58 -41.01
CA VAL A 737 -23.69 -20.74 -40.38
C VAL A 737 -22.62 -20.74 -41.47
N ALA A 738 -21.62 -19.87 -41.34
CA ALA A 738 -20.52 -19.80 -42.29
C ALA A 738 -19.48 -20.88 -41.98
N TYR A 739 -19.12 -21.68 -42.97
CA TYR A 739 -18.02 -22.66 -42.85
C TYR A 739 -16.69 -21.93 -42.80
N LEU A 740 -15.87 -22.15 -41.77
CA LEU A 740 -14.51 -21.61 -41.65
C LEU A 740 -13.50 -22.75 -41.86
N GLY A 741 -13.33 -23.17 -43.11
CA GLY A 741 -12.49 -24.32 -43.46
C GLY A 741 -10.99 -24.05 -43.46
N ARG A 742 -10.21 -25.09 -43.81
CA ARG A 742 -8.76 -25.00 -44.00
C ARG A 742 -8.32 -24.10 -45.16
N ASP A 743 -9.21 -23.76 -46.07
CA ASP A 743 -8.93 -22.76 -47.10
C ASP A 743 -8.92 -21.32 -46.56
N PHE A 744 -9.42 -21.09 -45.33
CA PHE A 744 -9.49 -19.78 -44.68
C PHE A 744 -8.72 -19.68 -43.36
N LEU A 745 -8.91 -20.65 -42.44
CA LEU A 745 -8.21 -20.71 -41.15
C LEU A 745 -7.10 -21.75 -41.17
N LYS A 746 -6.01 -21.46 -40.48
CA LYS A 746 -4.97 -22.45 -40.14
C LYS A 746 -5.44 -23.33 -38.98
N CYS A 747 -4.68 -24.39 -38.68
CA CYS A 747 -4.88 -25.19 -37.46
C CYS A 747 -5.00 -24.31 -36.21
N CYS A 748 -5.88 -24.67 -35.28
CA CYS A 748 -6.05 -24.00 -33.99
C CYS A 748 -4.79 -24.00 -33.09
N GLY A 749 -3.76 -24.78 -33.44
CA GLY A 749 -2.49 -24.84 -32.73
C GLY A 749 -2.52 -25.60 -31.39
N HIS A 750 -3.63 -26.27 -31.05
CA HIS A 750 -3.76 -27.04 -29.81
C HIS A 750 -2.57 -27.98 -29.56
N ASP A 751 -2.23 -28.79 -30.57
CA ASP A 751 -1.18 -29.78 -30.45
C ASP A 751 0.20 -29.12 -30.34
N GLN A 752 0.46 -28.06 -31.10
CA GLN A 752 1.71 -27.29 -31.06
C GLN A 752 1.95 -26.69 -29.67
N LYS A 753 0.92 -26.09 -29.08
CA LYS A 753 0.98 -25.55 -27.71
C LYS A 753 1.39 -26.64 -26.72
N TRP A 754 0.64 -27.73 -26.66
CA TRP A 754 0.91 -28.80 -25.69
C TRP A 754 2.18 -29.63 -26.00
N GLN A 755 2.76 -29.50 -27.19
CA GLN A 755 4.11 -30.01 -27.51
C GLN A 755 5.24 -29.10 -26.97
N GLY A 756 4.93 -27.87 -26.54
CA GLY A 756 5.90 -26.84 -26.17
C GLY A 756 6.46 -26.07 -27.38
N MET A 757 5.77 -26.09 -28.51
CA MET A 757 6.16 -25.36 -29.73
C MET A 757 5.53 -23.97 -29.73
N ASP A 758 5.81 -23.18 -28.69
CA ASP A 758 5.18 -21.88 -28.43
C ASP A 758 5.30 -20.92 -29.62
N GLU A 759 6.47 -20.88 -30.27
CA GLU A 759 6.66 -20.03 -31.45
C GLU A 759 5.68 -20.38 -32.58
N VAL A 760 5.50 -21.68 -32.83
CA VAL A 760 4.57 -22.15 -33.88
C VAL A 760 3.13 -21.91 -33.47
N PHE A 761 2.79 -22.16 -32.20
CA PHE A 761 1.46 -21.87 -31.67
C PHE A 761 1.11 -20.39 -31.78
N GLU A 762 1.99 -19.48 -31.36
CA GLU A 762 1.74 -18.04 -31.39
C GLU A 762 1.59 -17.52 -32.83
N LYS A 763 2.36 -18.04 -33.79
CA LYS A 763 2.19 -17.71 -35.22
C LYS A 763 0.82 -18.16 -35.75
N LEU A 764 0.41 -19.41 -35.48
CA LEU A 764 -0.91 -19.94 -35.87
C LEU A 764 -2.05 -19.15 -35.21
N LYS A 765 -1.90 -18.86 -33.91
CA LYS A 765 -2.84 -18.07 -33.11
C LYS A 765 -3.00 -16.67 -33.69
N ALA A 766 -1.91 -15.93 -33.90
CA ALA A 766 -1.95 -14.58 -34.43
C ALA A 766 -2.64 -14.49 -35.79
N TYR A 767 -2.35 -15.43 -36.70
CA TYR A 767 -3.02 -15.51 -38.00
C TYR A 767 -4.53 -15.73 -37.85
N ASN A 768 -4.93 -16.76 -37.11
CA ASN A 768 -6.33 -17.13 -36.94
C ASN A 768 -7.12 -16.05 -36.19
N GLN A 769 -6.56 -15.44 -35.15
CA GLN A 769 -7.20 -14.32 -34.43
C GLN A 769 -7.51 -13.16 -35.37
N LYS A 770 -6.55 -12.76 -36.20
CA LYS A 770 -6.73 -11.69 -37.18
C LYS A 770 -7.85 -12.02 -38.17
N LYS A 771 -7.91 -13.26 -38.67
CA LYS A 771 -8.96 -13.72 -39.60
C LYS A 771 -10.33 -13.75 -38.95
N ILE A 772 -10.43 -14.35 -37.78
CA ILE A 772 -11.68 -14.48 -37.02
C ILE A 772 -12.22 -13.09 -36.65
N GLN A 773 -11.40 -12.19 -36.14
CA GLN A 773 -11.83 -10.82 -35.82
C GLN A 773 -12.18 -10.01 -37.07
N GLY A 774 -11.46 -10.22 -38.18
CA GLY A 774 -11.75 -9.57 -39.46
C GLY A 774 -13.02 -10.09 -40.14
N SER A 775 -13.44 -11.32 -39.83
CA SER A 775 -14.58 -11.99 -40.48
C SER A 775 -15.94 -11.36 -40.19
N GLY A 776 -16.06 -10.62 -39.09
CA GLY A 776 -17.32 -10.01 -38.66
C GLY A 776 -18.29 -10.96 -37.95
N ILE A 777 -17.89 -12.21 -37.66
CA ILE A 777 -18.68 -13.12 -36.84
C ILE A 777 -18.73 -12.67 -35.38
N ASP A 778 -19.83 -12.94 -34.69
CA ASP A 778 -19.99 -12.75 -33.24
C ASP A 778 -19.90 -14.06 -32.45
N THR A 779 -20.03 -15.20 -33.13
CA THR A 779 -20.02 -16.53 -32.52
C THR A 779 -19.17 -17.50 -33.32
N LEU A 780 -18.23 -18.18 -32.66
CA LEU A 780 -17.39 -19.25 -33.22
C LEU A 780 -17.79 -20.59 -32.60
N VAL A 781 -18.30 -21.51 -33.42
CA VAL A 781 -18.73 -22.85 -33.00
C VAL A 781 -17.70 -23.88 -33.44
N SER A 782 -17.36 -24.83 -32.58
CA SER A 782 -16.53 -25.99 -32.97
C SER A 782 -17.05 -27.29 -32.37
N SER A 783 -17.02 -28.35 -33.17
CA SER A 783 -17.33 -29.73 -32.75
C SER A 783 -16.13 -30.45 -32.12
N CYS A 784 -14.94 -29.85 -32.19
CA CYS A 784 -13.75 -30.42 -31.60
C CYS A 784 -13.51 -29.83 -30.20
N ALA A 785 -13.64 -30.68 -29.17
CA ALA A 785 -13.32 -30.32 -27.78
C ALA A 785 -11.95 -29.66 -27.60
N GLU A 786 -10.93 -30.06 -28.38
CA GLU A 786 -9.60 -29.46 -28.31
C GLU A 786 -9.56 -28.05 -28.91
N CYS A 787 -10.17 -27.87 -30.09
CA CYS A 787 -10.25 -26.58 -30.75
C CYS A 787 -11.07 -25.61 -29.92
N PHE A 788 -12.23 -26.05 -29.42
CA PHE A 788 -13.08 -25.30 -28.50
C PHE A 788 -12.31 -24.81 -27.28
N LYS A 789 -11.64 -25.69 -26.53
CA LYS A 789 -10.80 -25.30 -25.39
C LYS A 789 -9.74 -24.27 -25.78
N THR A 790 -9.10 -24.46 -26.93
CA THR A 790 -7.98 -23.62 -27.38
C THR A 790 -8.46 -22.22 -27.76
N PHE A 791 -9.51 -22.12 -28.58
CA PHE A 791 -10.12 -20.84 -28.92
C PHE A 791 -10.73 -20.14 -27.69
N ALA A 792 -11.32 -20.89 -26.76
CA ALA A 792 -11.97 -20.31 -25.58
C ALA A 792 -10.99 -19.85 -24.49
N LYS A 793 -9.87 -20.57 -24.29
CA LYS A 793 -8.92 -20.28 -23.19
C LYS A 793 -7.60 -19.67 -23.62
N ASP A 794 -7.11 -19.99 -24.82
CA ASP A 794 -5.75 -19.64 -25.25
C ASP A 794 -5.72 -18.49 -26.27
N TYR A 795 -6.84 -18.24 -26.96
CA TYR A 795 -6.99 -17.12 -27.89
C TYR A 795 -7.61 -15.89 -27.21
N GLU A 796 -7.21 -14.69 -27.66
CA GLU A 796 -7.83 -13.42 -27.26
C GLU A 796 -8.82 -13.00 -28.36
N LEU A 797 -10.08 -13.46 -28.27
CA LEU A 797 -11.14 -13.15 -29.22
C LEU A 797 -12.13 -12.15 -28.61
N GLU A 798 -11.79 -10.86 -28.64
CA GLU A 798 -12.65 -9.80 -28.09
C GLU A 798 -14.01 -9.75 -28.79
N GLY A 799 -15.09 -9.81 -28.01
CA GLY A 799 -16.46 -9.68 -28.53
C GLY A 799 -17.01 -10.91 -29.27
N ILE A 800 -16.26 -12.00 -29.35
CA ILE A 800 -16.66 -13.23 -30.04
C ILE A 800 -16.93 -14.33 -29.02
N LYS A 801 -18.12 -14.92 -29.08
CA LYS A 801 -18.51 -16.03 -28.23
C LYS A 801 -18.02 -17.35 -28.82
N VAL A 802 -17.17 -18.07 -28.10
CA VAL A 802 -16.70 -19.41 -28.50
C VAL A 802 -17.59 -20.46 -27.84
N MET A 803 -18.13 -21.40 -28.62
CA MET A 803 -19.03 -22.46 -28.14
C MET A 803 -18.65 -23.83 -28.68
N HIS A 804 -18.84 -24.87 -27.86
CA HIS A 804 -18.86 -26.23 -28.37
C HIS A 804 -20.20 -26.50 -29.07
N THR A 805 -20.23 -27.35 -30.11
CA THR A 805 -21.47 -27.64 -30.85
C THR A 805 -22.61 -28.10 -29.94
N THR A 806 -22.34 -28.92 -28.92
CA THR A 806 -23.38 -29.38 -27.97
C THR A 806 -23.99 -28.24 -27.15
N GLU A 807 -23.19 -27.27 -26.71
CA GLU A 807 -23.70 -26.07 -26.03
C GLU A 807 -24.51 -25.21 -26.99
N PHE A 808 -24.02 -25.05 -28.23
CA PHE A 808 -24.68 -24.25 -29.25
C PHE A 808 -26.09 -24.77 -29.59
N LEU A 809 -26.23 -26.09 -29.76
CA LEU A 809 -27.52 -26.75 -30.03
C LEU A 809 -28.53 -26.52 -28.90
N ILE A 810 -28.09 -26.67 -27.64
CA ILE A 810 -28.96 -26.47 -26.47
C ILE A 810 -29.36 -25.00 -26.33
N GLU A 811 -28.39 -24.08 -26.40
CA GLU A 811 -28.65 -22.66 -26.19
C GLU A 811 -29.60 -22.08 -27.25
N ASN A 812 -29.48 -22.55 -28.50
CA ASN A 812 -30.34 -22.11 -29.59
C ASN A 812 -31.65 -22.92 -29.71
N GLY A 813 -31.93 -23.82 -28.77
CA GLY A 813 -33.21 -24.53 -28.68
C GLY A 813 -33.45 -25.52 -29.81
N PHE A 814 -32.44 -26.33 -30.18
CA PHE A 814 -32.58 -27.41 -31.16
C PHE A 814 -33.78 -28.33 -30.83
N ASP A 815 -34.62 -28.65 -31.82
CA ASP A 815 -35.79 -29.51 -31.64
C ASP A 815 -35.38 -30.97 -31.43
N MET A 816 -35.39 -31.40 -30.17
CA MET A 816 -35.07 -32.76 -29.77
C MET A 816 -36.19 -33.78 -30.04
N ASN A 817 -37.23 -33.44 -30.81
CA ASN A 817 -38.23 -34.41 -31.28
C ASN A 817 -37.63 -35.33 -32.37
N LEU A 818 -36.68 -36.16 -31.93
CA LEU A 818 -35.92 -37.14 -32.67
C LEU A 818 -36.21 -38.52 -32.09
N LYS A 819 -36.19 -39.52 -32.96
CA LYS A 819 -36.47 -40.91 -32.61
C LYS A 819 -35.53 -41.84 -33.34
N SER A 820 -34.96 -42.79 -32.62
CA SER A 820 -34.19 -43.88 -33.21
C SER A 820 -35.10 -44.90 -33.90
N GLU A 821 -34.65 -45.43 -35.03
CA GLU A 821 -35.41 -46.45 -35.80
C GLU A 821 -35.62 -47.74 -34.99
N GLU A 822 -34.64 -48.09 -34.17
CA GLU A 822 -34.65 -49.24 -33.26
C GLU A 822 -34.24 -48.80 -31.85
N ASP A 823 -34.70 -49.52 -30.82
CA ASP A 823 -34.26 -49.25 -29.45
C ASP A 823 -32.76 -49.56 -29.33
N VAL A 824 -31.94 -48.53 -29.09
CA VAL A 824 -30.47 -48.63 -29.09
C VAL A 824 -29.90 -48.26 -27.72
N THR A 825 -28.94 -49.05 -27.24
CA THR A 825 -28.23 -48.74 -26.00
C THR A 825 -26.94 -48.00 -26.34
N VAL A 826 -26.75 -46.81 -25.78
CA VAL A 826 -25.58 -45.97 -26.04
C VAL A 826 -24.81 -45.68 -24.77
N THR A 827 -23.51 -45.46 -24.87
CA THR A 827 -22.69 -44.97 -23.75
C THR A 827 -21.92 -43.72 -24.18
N TYR A 828 -21.46 -42.91 -23.23
CA TYR A 828 -20.77 -41.66 -23.52
C TYR A 828 -19.35 -41.63 -22.96
N HIS A 829 -18.39 -41.25 -23.80
CA HIS A 829 -17.03 -40.94 -23.41
C HIS A 829 -16.83 -39.45 -23.29
N ASP A 830 -16.49 -39.02 -22.08
CA ASP A 830 -16.15 -37.64 -21.76
C ASP A 830 -14.76 -37.26 -22.30
N PRO A 831 -14.67 -36.39 -23.32
CA PRO A 831 -13.39 -35.90 -23.80
C PRO A 831 -12.73 -35.05 -22.71
N CYS A 832 -11.48 -35.34 -22.36
CA CYS A 832 -10.80 -34.64 -21.26
C CYS A 832 -10.74 -33.11 -21.41
N ARG A 833 -10.69 -32.59 -22.64
CA ARG A 833 -10.72 -31.14 -22.90
C ARG A 833 -12.10 -30.52 -22.71
N LEU A 834 -13.18 -31.25 -23.01
CA LEU A 834 -14.54 -30.77 -22.84
C LEU A 834 -14.99 -30.89 -21.38
N GLY A 835 -14.74 -32.06 -20.78
CA GLY A 835 -15.04 -32.33 -19.37
C GLY A 835 -14.06 -31.62 -18.43
N ARG A 836 -12.89 -32.21 -18.17
CA ARG A 836 -12.00 -31.74 -17.09
C ARG A 836 -11.47 -30.31 -17.25
N GLN A 837 -11.38 -29.81 -18.48
CA GLN A 837 -10.85 -28.46 -18.73
C GLN A 837 -11.91 -27.40 -19.01
N MET A 838 -13.10 -27.77 -19.49
CA MET A 838 -14.17 -26.81 -19.80
C MET A 838 -15.44 -27.02 -18.96
N GLU A 839 -15.48 -28.05 -18.12
CA GLU A 839 -16.56 -28.40 -17.18
C GLU A 839 -17.91 -28.71 -17.88
N ILE A 840 -17.86 -29.14 -19.14
CA ILE A 840 -19.02 -29.52 -19.96
C ILE A 840 -19.15 -31.04 -19.93
N TYR A 841 -20.16 -31.52 -19.22
CA TYR A 841 -20.45 -32.94 -19.01
C TYR A 841 -21.90 -33.29 -19.32
N ASP A 842 -22.84 -32.42 -18.95
CA ASP A 842 -24.27 -32.71 -19.00
C ASP A 842 -24.85 -32.41 -20.38
N GLU A 843 -24.32 -31.43 -21.12
CA GLU A 843 -24.82 -30.97 -22.41
C GLU A 843 -24.88 -32.10 -23.45
N PRO A 844 -23.80 -32.88 -23.68
CA PRO A 844 -23.85 -34.01 -24.60
C PRO A 844 -24.86 -35.08 -24.14
N ARG A 845 -24.93 -35.37 -22.83
CA ARG A 845 -25.83 -36.38 -22.26
C ARG A 845 -27.30 -35.98 -22.38
N ASN A 846 -27.61 -34.70 -22.17
CA ASN A 846 -28.96 -34.15 -22.30
C ASN A 846 -29.47 -34.26 -23.74
N LEU A 847 -28.61 -33.99 -24.72
CA LEU A 847 -28.95 -34.18 -26.13
C LEU A 847 -29.18 -35.65 -26.46
N VAL A 848 -28.30 -36.55 -26.02
CA VAL A 848 -28.41 -37.98 -26.34
C VAL A 848 -29.64 -38.61 -25.67
N SER A 849 -29.86 -38.35 -24.38
CA SER A 849 -30.98 -38.93 -23.61
C SER A 849 -32.36 -38.39 -23.99
N ALA A 850 -32.44 -37.28 -24.73
CA ALA A 850 -33.69 -36.72 -25.21
C ALA A 850 -34.20 -37.37 -26.51
N VAL A 851 -33.39 -38.20 -27.19
CA VAL A 851 -33.81 -38.96 -28.36
C VAL A 851 -34.68 -40.14 -27.95
N GLU A 852 -35.90 -40.25 -28.50
CA GLU A 852 -36.80 -41.38 -28.22
C GLU A 852 -36.20 -42.70 -28.74
N GLY A 853 -36.24 -43.77 -27.93
CA GLY A 853 -35.66 -45.08 -28.29
C GLY A 853 -34.18 -45.25 -27.94
N VAL A 854 -33.57 -44.27 -27.25
CA VAL A 854 -32.17 -44.34 -26.81
C VAL A 854 -32.09 -44.61 -25.31
N ASP A 855 -31.36 -45.65 -24.90
CA ASP A 855 -31.01 -45.92 -23.50
C ASP A 855 -29.54 -45.56 -23.25
N LEU A 856 -29.30 -44.43 -22.58
CA LEU A 856 -27.95 -43.97 -22.24
C LEU A 856 -27.47 -44.63 -20.94
N VAL A 857 -26.44 -45.48 -21.05
CA VAL A 857 -25.78 -46.17 -19.95
C VAL A 857 -24.37 -45.62 -19.71
N GLU A 858 -24.03 -45.35 -18.45
CA GLU A 858 -22.70 -44.83 -18.08
C GLU A 858 -21.68 -45.96 -17.91
N MET A 859 -20.44 -45.70 -18.34
CA MET A 859 -19.28 -46.53 -18.02
C MET A 859 -18.89 -46.40 -16.54
N GLU A 860 -18.09 -47.35 -16.03
CA GLU A 860 -17.59 -47.33 -14.65
C GLU A 860 -16.94 -45.99 -14.31
N HIS A 861 -16.07 -45.51 -15.20
CA HIS A 861 -15.45 -44.19 -15.10
C HIS A 861 -16.12 -43.22 -16.07
N HIS A 862 -16.83 -42.22 -15.55
CA HIS A 862 -17.51 -41.19 -16.33
C HIS A 862 -17.41 -39.83 -15.64
N GLY A 863 -17.75 -38.76 -16.35
CA GLY A 863 -17.65 -37.39 -15.84
C GLY A 863 -16.21 -36.98 -15.55
N GLU A 864 -15.95 -36.44 -14.35
CA GLU A 864 -14.61 -36.02 -13.93
C GLU A 864 -13.58 -37.16 -13.86
N ASP A 865 -14.06 -38.37 -13.55
CA ASP A 865 -13.25 -39.58 -13.40
C ASP A 865 -13.02 -40.32 -14.73
N ALA A 866 -13.56 -39.85 -15.85
CA ALA A 866 -13.47 -40.54 -17.14
C ALA A 866 -12.01 -40.81 -17.58
N LEU A 867 -11.74 -42.03 -18.07
CA LEU A 867 -10.42 -42.38 -18.59
C LEU A 867 -10.09 -41.59 -19.86
N CYS A 868 -8.82 -41.22 -20.02
CA CYS A 868 -8.34 -40.56 -21.23
C CYS A 868 -8.34 -41.54 -22.43
N CYS A 869 -8.63 -41.05 -23.64
CA CYS A 869 -8.49 -41.83 -24.89
C CYS A 869 -7.05 -42.26 -25.20
N GLY A 870 -6.08 -41.83 -24.39
CA GLY A 870 -4.69 -42.28 -24.45
C GLY A 870 -3.79 -41.45 -25.35
N VAL A 871 -4.34 -40.47 -26.07
CA VAL A 871 -3.56 -39.64 -27.00
C VAL A 871 -3.70 -38.17 -26.68
N SER A 872 -2.57 -37.48 -26.68
CA SER A 872 -2.46 -36.04 -26.50
C SER A 872 -1.39 -35.50 -27.42
N SER A 873 -1.57 -34.30 -27.97
CA SER A 873 -0.50 -33.61 -28.71
C SER A 873 0.06 -34.37 -29.92
N MET A 874 -0.70 -35.32 -30.49
CA MET A 874 -0.22 -36.29 -31.49
C MET A 874 0.93 -37.19 -31.00
N MET A 875 1.11 -37.35 -29.69
CA MET A 875 2.33 -37.92 -29.10
C MET A 875 2.25 -39.41 -28.74
N SER A 876 1.04 -39.88 -28.46
CA SER A 876 0.86 -41.15 -27.78
C SER A 876 -0.10 -42.05 -28.53
N CYS A 877 -0.05 -42.14 -29.86
CA CYS A 877 -0.75 -43.20 -30.60
C CYS A 877 0.22 -44.35 -30.89
N ASN A 878 0.69 -45.03 -29.84
CA ASN A 878 1.69 -46.09 -29.89
C ASN A 878 1.26 -47.30 -29.02
N GLU A 879 2.10 -48.32 -28.92
CA GLU A 879 1.84 -49.51 -28.07
C GLU A 879 1.64 -49.14 -26.59
N ASP A 880 2.31 -48.09 -26.11
CA ASP A 880 2.21 -47.67 -24.72
C ASP A 880 0.79 -47.17 -24.41
N SER A 881 0.24 -46.26 -25.21
CA SER A 881 -1.12 -45.76 -25.00
C SER A 881 -2.23 -46.75 -25.35
N ARG A 882 -1.90 -47.85 -26.03
CA ARG A 882 -2.86 -48.89 -26.42
C ARG A 882 -3.60 -49.43 -25.19
N ALA A 883 -2.91 -49.60 -24.06
CA ALA A 883 -3.48 -50.10 -22.82
C ALA A 883 -4.67 -49.25 -22.31
N LEU A 884 -4.62 -47.92 -22.47
CA LEU A 884 -5.71 -47.02 -22.06
C LEU A 884 -6.96 -47.22 -22.90
N ARG A 885 -6.79 -47.35 -24.22
CA ARG A 885 -7.91 -47.57 -25.14
C ARG A 885 -8.55 -48.94 -24.93
N VAL A 886 -7.74 -49.97 -24.68
CA VAL A 886 -8.23 -51.32 -24.33
C VAL A 886 -9.04 -51.27 -23.04
N GLN A 887 -8.54 -50.62 -21.97
CA GLN A 887 -9.29 -50.47 -20.73
C GLN A 887 -10.62 -49.74 -20.95
N ARG A 888 -10.61 -48.67 -21.77
CA ARG A 888 -11.85 -47.94 -22.08
C ARG A 888 -12.84 -48.82 -22.86
N PHE A 889 -12.38 -49.61 -23.82
CA PHE A 889 -13.22 -50.54 -24.57
C PHE A 889 -13.78 -51.67 -23.69
N ASP A 890 -13.02 -52.11 -22.69
CA ASP A 890 -13.50 -53.07 -21.69
C ASP A 890 -14.66 -52.48 -20.86
N GLU A 891 -14.63 -51.18 -20.54
CA GLU A 891 -15.74 -50.49 -19.88
C GLU A 891 -16.97 -50.35 -20.78
N VAL A 892 -16.80 -49.98 -22.05
CA VAL A 892 -17.90 -49.95 -23.04
C VAL A 892 -18.56 -51.32 -23.13
N ARG A 893 -17.76 -52.39 -23.21
CA ARG A 893 -18.31 -53.75 -23.26
C ARG A 893 -19.04 -54.12 -21.96
N ALA A 894 -18.57 -53.64 -20.81
CA ALA A 894 -19.21 -53.91 -19.53
C ALA A 894 -20.59 -53.26 -19.40
N THR A 895 -20.85 -52.15 -20.10
CA THR A 895 -22.18 -51.53 -20.16
C THR A 895 -23.13 -52.28 -21.09
N GLY A 896 -22.60 -53.00 -22.09
CA GLY A 896 -23.38 -53.66 -23.12
C GLY A 896 -23.96 -52.71 -24.16
N ALA A 897 -23.41 -51.50 -24.29
CA ALA A 897 -23.85 -50.51 -25.26
C ALA A 897 -23.49 -50.93 -26.70
N ASP A 898 -24.40 -50.64 -27.62
CA ASP A 898 -24.24 -50.85 -29.07
C ASP A 898 -23.37 -49.74 -29.69
N ILE A 899 -23.42 -48.53 -29.12
CA ILE A 899 -22.71 -47.34 -29.62
C ILE A 899 -22.00 -46.60 -28.49
N MET A 900 -20.72 -46.29 -28.69
CA MET A 900 -19.93 -45.38 -27.87
C MET A 900 -19.94 -43.98 -28.51
N LEU A 901 -20.60 -43.04 -27.85
CA LEU A 901 -20.66 -41.64 -28.25
C LEU A 901 -19.53 -40.83 -27.60
N THR A 902 -19.04 -39.81 -28.30
CA THR A 902 -18.08 -38.82 -27.79
C THR A 902 -18.35 -37.46 -28.43
N SER A 903 -17.83 -36.38 -27.86
CA SER A 903 -17.97 -35.01 -28.39
C SER A 903 -16.61 -34.43 -28.80
N CYS A 904 -15.82 -35.24 -29.49
CA CYS A 904 -14.48 -34.89 -29.90
C CYS A 904 -14.07 -35.80 -31.05
N PRO A 905 -14.00 -35.28 -32.30
CA PRO A 905 -13.60 -36.06 -33.48
C PRO A 905 -12.23 -36.72 -33.29
N LYS A 906 -11.32 -36.06 -32.59
CA LYS A 906 -10.00 -36.64 -32.29
C LYS A 906 -10.10 -37.86 -31.37
N CYS A 907 -11.02 -37.88 -30.40
CA CYS A 907 -11.23 -39.08 -29.59
C CYS A 907 -11.77 -40.23 -30.44
N VAL A 908 -12.72 -39.95 -31.35
CA VAL A 908 -13.23 -40.94 -32.33
C VAL A 908 -12.08 -41.57 -33.11
N THR A 909 -11.23 -40.74 -33.75
CA THR A 909 -10.08 -41.23 -34.53
C THR A 909 -9.17 -42.14 -33.73
N HIS A 910 -8.86 -41.80 -32.47
CA HIS A 910 -7.94 -42.58 -31.66
C HIS A 910 -8.53 -43.89 -31.15
N PHE A 911 -9.83 -43.94 -30.88
CA PHE A 911 -10.52 -45.19 -30.56
C PHE A 911 -10.65 -46.09 -31.79
N GLU A 912 -10.98 -45.52 -32.96
CA GLU A 912 -11.02 -46.25 -34.22
C GLU A 912 -9.66 -46.86 -34.59
N CYS A 913 -8.54 -46.18 -34.29
CA CYS A 913 -7.20 -46.77 -34.44
C CYS A 913 -7.05 -48.14 -33.74
N LEU A 914 -7.69 -48.37 -32.58
CA LEU A 914 -7.61 -49.65 -31.87
C LEU A 914 -8.47 -50.74 -32.55
N LYS A 915 -9.57 -50.37 -33.21
CA LYS A 915 -10.43 -51.32 -33.93
C LYS A 915 -9.75 -51.96 -35.15
N PHE A 916 -8.75 -51.31 -35.76
CA PHE A 916 -7.97 -51.91 -36.87
C PHE A 916 -7.30 -53.22 -36.53
N GLU A 917 -7.05 -53.48 -35.25
CA GLU A 917 -6.46 -54.73 -34.81
C GLU A 917 -7.41 -55.92 -35.00
N GLY A 918 -8.71 -55.67 -35.22
CA GLY A 918 -9.69 -56.69 -35.59
C GLY A 918 -10.07 -57.62 -34.45
N ASP A 919 -10.00 -57.16 -33.19
CA ASP A 919 -10.48 -57.95 -32.06
C ASP A 919 -12.03 -58.00 -32.07
N PRO A 920 -12.63 -59.19 -32.27
CA PRO A 920 -14.09 -59.33 -32.33
C PRO A 920 -14.81 -59.01 -31.02
N LYS A 921 -14.07 -58.77 -29.93
CA LYS A 921 -14.66 -58.31 -28.65
C LYS A 921 -15.06 -56.83 -28.65
N HIS A 922 -14.62 -56.05 -29.64
CA HIS A 922 -14.90 -54.61 -29.75
C HIS A 922 -15.94 -54.32 -30.84
N ASP A 923 -17.00 -55.12 -30.88
CA ASP A 923 -18.09 -55.06 -31.85
C ASP A 923 -19.20 -54.09 -31.40
N PHE A 924 -18.85 -52.81 -31.28
CA PHE A 924 -19.76 -51.68 -31.00
C PHE A 924 -19.37 -50.51 -31.90
N GLU A 925 -20.32 -49.66 -32.29
CA GLU A 925 -20.04 -48.48 -33.12
C GLU A 925 -19.40 -47.35 -32.27
N ILE A 926 -18.54 -46.52 -32.87
CA ILE A 926 -18.01 -45.31 -32.23
C ILE A 926 -18.45 -44.12 -33.07
N LEU A 927 -19.11 -43.15 -32.46
CA LEU A 927 -19.70 -42.03 -33.20
C LEU A 927 -19.58 -40.72 -32.42
N ASP A 928 -19.49 -39.60 -33.15
CA ASP A 928 -19.61 -38.28 -32.53
C ASP A 928 -21.09 -37.98 -32.23
N VAL A 929 -21.37 -37.27 -31.12
CA VAL A 929 -22.74 -36.88 -30.73
C VAL A 929 -23.45 -36.10 -31.85
N VAL A 930 -22.75 -35.21 -32.54
CA VAL A 930 -23.32 -34.43 -33.65
C VAL A 930 -23.75 -35.35 -34.80
N SER A 931 -22.90 -36.32 -35.15
CA SER A 931 -23.22 -37.32 -36.17
C SER A 931 -24.36 -38.24 -35.77
N PHE A 932 -24.42 -38.64 -34.50
CA PHE A 932 -25.52 -39.44 -33.97
C PHE A 932 -26.87 -38.72 -34.11
N LEU A 933 -26.93 -37.45 -33.74
CA LEU A 933 -28.15 -36.63 -33.85
C LEU A 933 -28.54 -36.39 -35.31
N ALA A 934 -27.58 -36.10 -36.18
CA ALA A 934 -27.85 -35.87 -37.60
C ALA A 934 -28.43 -37.12 -38.28
N ARG A 935 -27.97 -38.32 -37.92
CA ARG A 935 -28.59 -39.57 -38.39
C ARG A 935 -30.07 -39.65 -38.04
N GLN A 936 -30.47 -39.19 -36.84
CA GLN A 936 -31.88 -39.19 -36.44
C GLN A 936 -32.71 -38.14 -37.20
N VAL A 937 -32.10 -36.98 -37.51
CA VAL A 937 -32.73 -35.96 -38.36
C VAL A 937 -32.98 -36.51 -39.77
N GLU A 938 -31.99 -37.15 -40.36
CA GLU A 938 -32.12 -37.73 -41.70
C GLU A 938 -33.12 -38.89 -41.74
N ALA A 939 -33.12 -39.77 -40.73
CA ALA A 939 -34.14 -40.82 -40.59
C ALA A 939 -35.55 -40.23 -40.49
N LYS A 940 -35.73 -39.16 -39.70
CA LYS A 940 -37.00 -38.42 -39.57
C LYS A 940 -37.45 -37.78 -40.89
N LYS A 941 -36.53 -37.30 -41.73
CA LYS A 941 -36.86 -36.75 -43.07
C LYS A 941 -37.23 -37.83 -44.08
N GLN A 942 -36.76 -39.06 -43.90
CA GLN A 942 -37.01 -40.20 -44.78
C GLN A 942 -38.28 -40.99 -44.40
N ALA A 943 -38.72 -40.92 -43.14
CA ALA A 943 -39.97 -41.49 -42.62
C ALA A 943 -41.21 -40.67 -42.97
#